data_AF-A0A2V6WLR4-F1
#
_entry.id   AF-A0A2V6WLR4-F1
#
_cell.length_a   1.000
_cell.length_b   1.000
_cell.length_c   1.000
_cell.angle_alpha   90.00
_cell.angle_beta   90.00
_cell.angle_gamma   90.00
#
_symmetry.space_group_name_H-M   'P 1'
#
loop_
_entity.id
_entity.type
_entity.pdbx_description
1 polymer ?
#
loop_
_entity_poly.entity_id
_entity_poly.type
_entity_poly.pdbx_seq_one_letter_code
_entity_poly.pdbx_strand_id
1 'polypeptide(L)'
;MTTMTISRRGFLQGAGALIVTFGLPIELRAQLATPLEKRALYSSVDSWLAVGQDGGVTLFTGKVELGTGVETALSQIVAEELDVPVARITVVQGDTARTPDQGYTVGSKTIDRGGPQLRQAAAEARLALLELAAPALGVPADQLTVKDGAVSVHGDASRSVSYGDLIGGRRFQRTIGTARPKRPADYTVVGTSTPRVEVPAKVTGVHAYVQNVRLPGMLHGRVVRPATIGAHVERVDDAPLRSLPGVVQAVRMADFVGVVCEREEQAIHAAQALTVTWRETATLPEMSQLYRTLRGASTTDKTLTNVGDVAVALGDSAKTVRATYEWPFQMHGSIGPSCAVADVRPDEATVWCASQGVFGLRDSLAQLLKLSPERVRVIFAEGAGCYGHNGADDAAADAALLSQAVGRPVRVQWMRHDEHGWEPKGCPMVIDVRGGLNPQGAVVAWDYAVWSPTHSSRPANHAGNLLAGQLVGLTPKTVLVGGDRNARHTYVFPNDRVTIHWVPAVPLRVSALRGLGAPQNSFANESFMDELAAAAGADPVEFRLRHLKDPRAVAVVEAAAKLAGWQPRPSSRPTTAGDEVACGRGVAFVQYENDQAYVAIVADVEVHRRTGALRVTKAFVAQDCGLVINPDGVKNQIEGNVVQTISRTLKEEVQFDRSRVTSLDWRAYPILTFAEVPDDIEIALIDRPEERAMGVGEPAACPVPAAIANAIYDATGARIRAVPMTPDRLKAALDAVARA
;
A
#
# COMPACT_ATOMS: atom_id res chain seq x y z
N MET A 1 39.36 -21.58 -49.74
CA MET A 1 39.34 -20.13 -50.01
C MET A 1 38.29 -19.85 -51.07
N THR A 2 37.15 -19.30 -50.64
CA THR A 2 36.28 -18.45 -51.47
C THR A 2 35.34 -17.75 -50.50
N THR A 3 35.69 -16.52 -50.15
CA THR A 3 34.85 -15.61 -49.37
C THR A 3 33.68 -15.19 -50.26
N MET A 4 32.44 -15.58 -49.90
CA MET A 4 31.24 -15.04 -50.53
C MET A 4 30.99 -13.63 -50.01
N THR A 5 31.32 -12.63 -50.82
CA THR A 5 30.95 -11.23 -50.62
C THR A 5 29.49 -11.03 -51.05
N ILE A 6 28.58 -10.99 -50.09
CA ILE A 6 27.18 -10.61 -50.34
C ILE A 6 27.14 -9.10 -50.60
N SER A 7 26.86 -8.69 -51.83
CA SER A 7 26.63 -7.27 -52.15
C SER A 7 25.22 -6.85 -51.72
N ARG A 8 25.07 -5.59 -51.29
CA ARG A 8 23.77 -4.97 -50.91
C ARG A 8 22.67 -5.14 -51.98
N ARG A 9 23.04 -5.27 -53.25
CA ARG A 9 22.10 -5.48 -54.36
C ARG A 9 21.65 -6.95 -54.49
N GLY A 10 22.50 -7.91 -54.12
CA GLY A 10 22.15 -9.34 -54.11
C GLY A 10 21.22 -9.74 -52.96
N PHE A 11 21.31 -9.08 -51.80
CA PHE A 11 20.39 -9.30 -50.67
C PHE A 11 18.94 -8.87 -50.99
N LEU A 12 18.76 -7.84 -51.83
CA LEU A 12 17.46 -7.27 -52.17
C LEU A 12 16.71 -8.02 -53.29
N GLN A 13 17.36 -8.93 -54.01
CA GLN A 13 16.75 -9.68 -55.12
C GLN A 13 16.32 -11.11 -54.73
N GLY A 14 16.75 -11.63 -53.58
CA GLY A 14 16.48 -13.01 -53.16
C GLY A 14 15.48 -13.19 -52.00
N ALA A 15 15.00 -12.10 -51.39
CA ALA A 15 14.02 -12.16 -50.30
C ALA A 15 12.71 -11.49 -50.75
N GLY A 16 11.72 -12.32 -51.08
CA GLY A 16 10.33 -11.87 -51.19
C GLY A 16 9.91 -11.22 -49.86
N ALA A 17 9.52 -9.95 -49.92
CA ALA A 17 9.01 -9.13 -48.84
C ALA A 17 9.89 -9.05 -47.57
N LEU A 18 10.79 -8.06 -47.54
CA LEU A 18 11.23 -7.48 -46.28
C LEU A 18 10.08 -6.63 -45.71
N ILE A 19 9.25 -7.22 -44.85
CA ILE A 19 8.35 -6.45 -43.98
C ILE A 19 9.22 -5.86 -42.87
N VAL A 20 9.65 -4.61 -43.05
CA VAL A 20 10.10 -3.79 -41.93
C VAL A 20 8.84 -3.34 -41.19
N THR A 21 8.40 -4.12 -40.20
CA THR A 21 7.42 -3.64 -39.23
C THR A 21 8.10 -2.59 -38.36
N PHE A 22 7.81 -1.32 -38.62
CA PHE A 22 7.83 -0.34 -37.54
C PHE A 22 6.74 -0.79 -36.56
N GLY A 23 7.13 -1.11 -35.33
CA GLY A 23 6.19 -1.32 -34.24
C GLY A 23 5.42 -0.04 -34.00
N LEU A 24 4.29 0.10 -34.69
CA LEU A 24 3.20 0.95 -34.24
C LEU A 24 2.78 0.41 -32.87
N PRO A 25 2.71 1.23 -31.81
CA PRO A 25 2.06 0.81 -30.58
C PRO A 25 0.65 0.33 -30.93
N ILE A 26 0.21 -0.71 -30.24
CA ILE A 26 -1.10 -1.35 -30.39
C ILE A 26 -2.19 -0.33 -30.01
N GLU A 27 -2.49 0.56 -30.93
CA GLU A 27 -3.59 1.54 -30.90
C GLU A 27 -4.41 1.36 -32.17
N LEU A 28 -4.96 0.17 -32.39
CA LEU A 28 -6.12 -0.01 -33.27
C LEU A 28 -6.86 -1.32 -32.94
N ARG A 29 -7.61 -1.31 -31.84
CA ARG A 29 -8.87 -2.08 -31.71
C ARG A 29 -9.95 -1.11 -31.25
N ALA A 30 -10.38 -0.25 -32.17
CA ALA A 30 -11.55 0.59 -32.01
C ALA A 30 -12.81 -0.23 -32.35
N GLN A 31 -13.60 -0.58 -31.33
CA GLN A 31 -15.04 -0.65 -31.50
C GLN A 31 -15.62 0.54 -30.74
N LEU A 32 -16.14 1.49 -31.53
CA LEU A 32 -16.90 2.66 -31.10
C LEU A 32 -17.93 2.24 -30.04
N ALA A 33 -17.77 2.74 -28.82
CA ALA A 33 -18.77 2.61 -27.77
C ALA A 33 -19.52 3.93 -27.67
N THR A 34 -20.81 3.92 -28.00
CA THR A 34 -21.77 4.89 -27.47
C THR A 34 -21.75 4.83 -25.93
N PRO A 35 -21.90 5.96 -25.21
CA PRO A 35 -21.88 5.93 -23.74
C PRO A 35 -23.07 5.13 -23.21
N LEU A 36 -22.79 3.97 -22.61
CA LEU A 36 -23.73 3.27 -21.73
C LEU A 36 -23.72 3.95 -20.36
N GLU A 37 -24.85 3.97 -19.66
CA GLU A 37 -24.91 4.45 -18.28
C GLU A 37 -23.92 3.67 -17.39
N LYS A 38 -23.09 4.37 -16.61
CA LYS A 38 -21.97 3.82 -15.81
C LYS A 38 -22.34 2.60 -14.94
N ARG A 39 -23.60 2.49 -14.49
CA ARG A 39 -24.09 1.35 -13.68
C ARG A 39 -24.37 0.09 -14.52
N ALA A 40 -24.86 0.25 -15.75
CA ALA A 40 -25.12 -0.85 -16.67
C ALA A 40 -23.82 -1.45 -17.25
N LEU A 41 -22.75 -0.66 -17.29
CA LEU A 41 -21.41 -1.15 -17.66
C LEU A 41 -20.93 -2.24 -16.69
N TYR A 42 -20.92 -2.01 -15.38
CA TYR A 42 -20.31 -2.96 -14.42
C TYR A 42 -21.07 -4.28 -14.26
N SER A 43 -22.33 -4.32 -14.70
CA SER A 43 -23.11 -5.55 -14.79
C SER A 43 -22.85 -6.37 -16.05
N SER A 44 -22.03 -5.90 -17.00
CA SER A 44 -21.68 -6.66 -18.22
C SER A 44 -20.31 -7.33 -18.09
N VAL A 45 -20.18 -8.56 -18.60
CA VAL A 45 -18.92 -9.29 -18.72
C VAL A 45 -17.85 -8.44 -19.46
N ASP A 46 -18.27 -7.72 -20.50
CA ASP A 46 -17.36 -6.92 -21.35
C ASP A 46 -16.67 -5.76 -20.61
N SER A 47 -17.15 -5.38 -19.43
CA SER A 47 -16.50 -4.36 -18.60
C SER A 47 -15.35 -4.89 -17.77
N TRP A 48 -15.24 -6.21 -17.67
CA TRP A 48 -14.26 -6.89 -16.80
C TRP A 48 -13.26 -7.69 -17.61
N LEU A 49 -13.67 -8.28 -18.73
CA LEU A 49 -12.76 -9.01 -19.60
C LEU A 49 -13.20 -8.98 -21.07
N ALA A 50 -12.25 -9.25 -21.96
CA ALA A 50 -12.48 -9.51 -23.37
C ALA A 50 -11.62 -10.68 -23.85
N VAL A 51 -12.11 -11.42 -24.85
CA VAL A 51 -11.36 -12.50 -25.50
C VAL A 51 -11.12 -12.11 -26.95
N GLY A 52 -9.86 -12.12 -27.36
CA GLY A 52 -9.44 -11.86 -28.74
C GLY A 52 -9.65 -13.07 -29.64
N GLN A 53 -9.68 -12.84 -30.95
CA GLN A 53 -9.75 -13.92 -31.96
C GLN A 53 -8.52 -14.85 -31.91
N ASP A 54 -7.40 -14.36 -31.42
CA ASP A 54 -6.18 -15.12 -31.13
C ASP A 54 -6.26 -15.95 -29.83
N GLY A 55 -7.39 -15.90 -29.12
CA GLY A 55 -7.58 -16.57 -27.83
C GLY A 55 -6.90 -15.87 -26.66
N GLY A 56 -6.32 -14.68 -26.86
CA GLY A 56 -5.79 -13.85 -25.78
C GLY A 56 -6.91 -13.25 -24.94
N VAL A 57 -6.68 -13.10 -23.63
CA VAL A 57 -7.65 -12.53 -22.69
C VAL A 57 -7.16 -11.18 -22.21
N THR A 58 -7.97 -10.13 -22.35
CA THR A 58 -7.69 -8.83 -21.73
C THR A 58 -8.55 -8.68 -20.49
N LEU A 59 -7.93 -8.45 -19.35
CA LEU A 59 -8.56 -8.16 -18.07
C LEU A 59 -8.64 -6.65 -17.86
N PHE A 60 -9.78 -6.15 -17.39
CA PHE A 60 -9.98 -4.75 -17.02
C PHE A 60 -10.22 -4.62 -15.52
N THR A 61 -9.39 -3.86 -14.83
CA THR A 61 -9.50 -3.67 -13.38
C THR A 61 -9.22 -2.22 -12.97
N GLY A 62 -10.03 -1.71 -12.04
CA GLY A 62 -9.77 -0.44 -11.37
C GLY A 62 -8.71 -0.56 -10.26
N LYS A 63 -8.27 -1.78 -9.94
CA LYS A 63 -7.14 -2.04 -9.04
C LYS A 63 -5.83 -1.88 -9.79
N VAL A 64 -4.76 -1.56 -9.08
CA VAL A 64 -3.47 -1.22 -9.68
C VAL A 64 -2.33 -1.96 -9.00
N GLU A 65 -1.31 -2.31 -9.78
CA GLU A 65 -0.07 -2.94 -9.33
C GLU A 65 0.83 -1.92 -8.65
N LEU A 66 1.22 -2.20 -7.40
CA LEU A 66 2.02 -1.28 -6.56
C LEU A 66 3.35 -1.89 -6.12
N GLY A 67 3.75 -2.99 -6.73
CA GLY A 67 4.82 -3.88 -6.28
C GLY A 67 4.33 -5.07 -5.46
N THR A 68 3.01 -5.27 -5.31
CA THR A 68 2.39 -6.31 -4.50
C THR A 68 2.10 -7.62 -5.25
N GLY A 69 2.26 -7.65 -6.57
CA GLY A 69 2.01 -8.86 -7.40
C GLY A 69 0.51 -9.14 -7.63
N VAL A 70 -0.33 -8.13 -7.47
CA VAL A 70 -1.78 -8.24 -7.67
C VAL A 70 -2.14 -8.44 -9.13
N GLU A 71 -1.34 -7.92 -10.08
CA GLU A 71 -1.55 -8.18 -11.51
C GLU A 71 -1.52 -9.69 -11.79
N THR A 72 -0.51 -10.38 -11.24
CA THR A 72 -0.34 -11.83 -11.38
C THR A 72 -1.47 -12.59 -10.67
N ALA A 73 -1.80 -12.22 -9.42
CA ALA A 73 -2.84 -12.90 -8.65
C ALA A 73 -4.25 -12.74 -9.27
N LEU A 74 -4.61 -11.55 -9.77
CA LEU A 74 -5.87 -11.35 -10.49
C LEU A 74 -5.90 -12.12 -11.81
N SER A 75 -4.76 -12.20 -12.50
CA SER A 75 -4.63 -13.04 -13.70
C SER A 75 -4.81 -14.52 -13.39
N GLN A 76 -4.26 -15.04 -12.29
CA GLN A 76 -4.50 -16.44 -11.87
C GLN A 76 -5.98 -16.73 -11.60
N ILE A 77 -6.69 -15.82 -10.93
CA ILE A 77 -8.13 -15.97 -10.68
C ILE A 77 -8.92 -16.10 -11.99
N VAL A 78 -8.63 -15.24 -12.95
CA VAL A 78 -9.32 -15.26 -14.25
C VAL A 78 -8.89 -16.45 -15.10
N ALA A 79 -7.61 -16.81 -15.10
CA ALA A 79 -7.06 -17.97 -15.80
C ALA A 79 -7.70 -19.28 -15.30
N GLU A 80 -7.82 -19.43 -13.99
CA GLU A 80 -8.47 -20.57 -13.35
C GLU A 80 -9.92 -20.72 -13.82
N GLU A 81 -10.69 -19.64 -13.74
CA GLU A 81 -12.10 -19.66 -14.14
C GLU A 81 -12.28 -19.81 -15.65
N LEU A 82 -11.36 -19.37 -16.50
CA LEU A 82 -11.49 -19.52 -17.95
C LEU A 82 -10.84 -20.78 -18.51
N ASP A 83 -10.08 -21.53 -17.71
CA ASP A 83 -9.26 -22.65 -18.19
C ASP A 83 -8.27 -22.23 -19.29
N VAL A 84 -7.60 -21.09 -19.09
CA VAL A 84 -6.57 -20.56 -20.00
C VAL A 84 -5.21 -20.45 -19.30
N PRO A 85 -4.09 -20.53 -20.02
CA PRO A 85 -2.78 -20.25 -19.43
C PRO A 85 -2.70 -18.79 -18.95
N VAL A 86 -2.11 -18.55 -17.78
CA VAL A 86 -1.90 -17.20 -17.22
C VAL A 86 -1.18 -16.28 -18.21
N ALA A 87 -0.23 -16.82 -18.97
CA ALA A 87 0.53 -16.09 -20.00
C ALA A 87 -0.33 -15.54 -21.16
N ARG A 88 -1.59 -15.97 -21.32
CA ARG A 88 -2.53 -15.41 -22.30
C ARG A 88 -3.30 -14.21 -21.77
N ILE A 89 -3.12 -13.83 -20.51
CA ILE A 89 -3.81 -12.70 -19.89
C ILE A 89 -2.94 -11.45 -19.99
N THR A 90 -3.55 -10.36 -20.46
CA THR A 90 -3.01 -8.99 -20.37
C THR A 90 -3.92 -8.16 -19.49
N VAL A 91 -3.35 -7.32 -18.63
CA VAL A 91 -4.13 -6.52 -17.68
C VAL A 91 -4.12 -5.04 -18.07
N VAL A 92 -5.31 -4.45 -18.15
CA VAL A 92 -5.52 -3.01 -18.23
C VAL A 92 -5.98 -2.55 -16.86
N GLN A 93 -5.14 -1.76 -16.21
CA GLN A 93 -5.33 -1.33 -14.83
C GLN A 93 -5.48 0.18 -14.71
N GLY A 94 -6.40 0.62 -13.85
CA GLY A 94 -6.50 2.02 -13.42
C GLY A 94 -6.65 3.03 -14.56
N ASP A 95 -7.49 2.75 -15.56
CA ASP A 95 -7.82 3.70 -16.63
C ASP A 95 -9.29 4.09 -16.50
N THR A 96 -9.56 5.35 -16.17
CA THR A 96 -10.92 5.81 -15.86
C THR A 96 -11.87 5.78 -17.05
N ALA A 97 -11.36 5.56 -18.28
CA ALA A 97 -12.17 5.40 -19.48
C ALA A 97 -12.37 3.92 -19.87
N ARG A 98 -11.55 2.99 -19.37
CA ARG A 98 -11.51 1.59 -19.85
C ARG A 98 -11.77 0.55 -18.77
N THR A 99 -11.68 0.93 -17.51
CA THR A 99 -11.75 0.00 -16.38
C THR A 99 -12.96 0.29 -15.49
N PRO A 100 -13.44 -0.69 -14.73
CA PRO A 100 -14.50 -0.47 -13.76
C PRO A 100 -14.00 0.32 -12.55
N ASP A 101 -14.85 1.19 -12.01
CA ASP A 101 -14.57 1.86 -10.74
C ASP A 101 -14.70 0.87 -9.57
N GLN A 102 -13.57 0.27 -9.20
CA GLN A 102 -13.45 -0.61 -8.03
C GLN A 102 -13.00 0.17 -6.78
N GLY A 103 -12.90 1.49 -6.84
CA GLY A 103 -12.28 2.34 -5.82
C GLY A 103 -10.80 2.04 -5.59
N TYR A 104 -10.24 2.63 -4.54
CA TYR A 104 -8.80 2.61 -4.24
C TYR A 104 -8.19 1.20 -4.04
N THR A 105 -6.92 1.04 -4.42
CA THR A 105 -6.05 -0.08 -4.02
C THR A 105 -5.45 0.19 -2.63
N VAL A 106 -6.18 -0.18 -1.57
CA VAL A 106 -5.85 0.13 -0.16
C VAL A 106 -6.36 -0.95 0.80
N GLY A 107 -5.92 -0.92 2.06
CA GLY A 107 -6.53 -1.69 3.16
C GLY A 107 -6.45 -3.20 2.97
N SER A 108 -5.49 -3.68 2.17
CA SER A 108 -5.37 -5.07 1.74
C SER A 108 -6.66 -5.63 1.12
N LYS A 109 -7.39 -4.81 0.33
CA LYS A 109 -8.71 -5.16 -0.21
C LYS A 109 -8.75 -5.55 -1.69
N THR A 110 -7.61 -5.58 -2.39
CA THR A 110 -7.58 -5.90 -3.83
C THR A 110 -8.09 -7.31 -4.10
N ILE A 111 -7.52 -8.33 -3.47
CA ILE A 111 -7.95 -9.72 -3.65
C ILE A 111 -9.33 -9.94 -3.02
N ASP A 112 -9.55 -9.44 -1.80
CA ASP A 112 -10.82 -9.58 -1.09
C ASP A 112 -12.03 -9.00 -1.84
N ARG A 113 -11.88 -7.85 -2.50
CA ARG A 113 -13.00 -7.20 -3.21
C ARG A 113 -12.96 -7.41 -4.72
N GLY A 114 -11.80 -7.19 -5.33
CA GLY A 114 -11.64 -7.26 -6.79
C GLY A 114 -11.58 -8.69 -7.32
N GLY A 115 -11.01 -9.62 -6.54
CA GLY A 115 -10.93 -11.04 -6.90
C GLY A 115 -12.30 -11.66 -7.17
N PRO A 116 -13.27 -11.60 -6.21
CA PRO A 116 -14.61 -12.14 -6.42
C PRO A 116 -15.36 -11.54 -7.61
N GLN A 117 -15.22 -10.23 -7.87
CA GLN A 117 -15.87 -9.56 -9.00
C GLN A 117 -15.38 -10.12 -10.34
N LEU A 118 -14.06 -10.25 -10.48
CA LEU A 118 -13.42 -10.80 -11.68
C LEU A 118 -13.69 -12.28 -11.85
N ARG A 119 -13.66 -13.04 -10.75
CA ARG A 119 -13.99 -14.46 -10.74
C ARG A 119 -15.42 -14.70 -11.24
N GLN A 120 -16.39 -13.91 -10.78
CA GLN A 120 -17.78 -14.03 -11.23
C GLN A 120 -17.94 -13.67 -12.71
N ALA A 121 -17.28 -12.59 -13.17
CA ALA A 121 -17.31 -12.22 -14.58
C ALA A 121 -16.67 -13.31 -15.48
N ALA A 122 -15.57 -13.92 -15.03
CA ALA A 122 -14.91 -15.01 -15.72
C ALA A 122 -15.77 -16.30 -15.77
N ALA A 123 -16.46 -16.63 -14.67
CA ALA A 123 -17.39 -17.76 -14.65
C ALA A 123 -18.55 -17.56 -15.63
N GLU A 124 -19.10 -16.34 -15.72
CA GLU A 124 -20.15 -16.01 -16.67
C GLU A 124 -19.66 -16.04 -18.13
N ALA A 125 -18.43 -15.56 -18.37
CA ALA A 125 -17.79 -15.65 -19.68
C ALA A 125 -17.56 -17.11 -20.11
N ARG A 126 -17.08 -17.97 -19.20
CA ARG A 126 -16.93 -19.42 -19.44
C ARG A 126 -18.27 -20.04 -19.82
N LEU A 127 -19.34 -19.73 -19.09
CA LEU A 127 -20.69 -20.22 -19.40
C LEU A 127 -21.13 -19.81 -20.81
N ALA A 128 -20.95 -18.54 -21.18
CA ALA A 128 -21.28 -18.06 -22.52
C ALA A 128 -20.50 -18.79 -23.63
N LEU A 129 -19.22 -19.08 -23.39
CA LEU A 129 -18.38 -19.82 -24.34
C LEU A 129 -18.85 -21.27 -24.50
N LEU A 130 -19.24 -21.93 -23.40
CA LEU A 130 -19.80 -23.29 -23.46
C LEU A 130 -21.15 -23.32 -24.18
N GLU A 131 -22.00 -22.32 -23.98
CA GLU A 131 -23.28 -22.18 -24.70
C GLU A 131 -23.09 -21.96 -26.20
N LEU A 132 -22.03 -21.26 -26.61
CA LEU A 132 -21.65 -21.12 -28.03
C LEU A 132 -21.03 -22.40 -28.60
N ALA A 133 -20.26 -23.13 -27.80
CA ALA A 133 -19.56 -24.35 -28.22
C ALA A 133 -20.49 -25.56 -28.37
N ALA A 134 -21.52 -25.69 -27.54
CA ALA A 134 -22.49 -26.78 -27.58
C ALA A 134 -23.11 -27.00 -28.99
N PRO A 135 -23.71 -25.99 -29.65
CA PRO A 135 -24.21 -26.15 -31.01
C PRO A 135 -23.08 -26.32 -32.04
N ALA A 136 -21.92 -25.70 -31.84
CA ALA A 136 -20.77 -25.83 -32.77
C ALA A 136 -20.19 -27.26 -32.78
N LEU A 137 -20.23 -27.95 -31.63
CA LEU A 137 -19.72 -29.32 -31.48
C LEU A 137 -20.82 -30.38 -31.54
N GLY A 138 -22.10 -29.98 -31.54
CA GLY A 138 -23.25 -30.88 -31.64
C GLY A 138 -23.47 -31.76 -30.41
N VAL A 139 -23.08 -31.30 -29.21
CA VAL A 139 -23.30 -32.00 -27.93
C VAL A 139 -23.79 -31.03 -26.86
N PRO A 140 -24.51 -31.49 -25.82
CA PRO A 140 -24.91 -30.63 -24.70
C PRO A 140 -23.70 -30.10 -23.90
N ALA A 141 -23.87 -28.96 -23.23
CA ALA A 141 -22.78 -28.28 -22.52
C ALA A 141 -22.17 -29.09 -21.37
N ASP A 142 -22.90 -30.03 -20.78
CA ASP A 142 -22.41 -30.94 -19.73
C ASP A 142 -21.50 -32.07 -20.26
N GLN A 143 -21.43 -32.26 -21.58
CA GLN A 143 -20.49 -33.14 -22.26
C GLN A 143 -19.26 -32.39 -22.81
N LEU A 144 -19.11 -31.11 -22.47
CA LEU A 144 -17.97 -30.30 -22.88
C LEU A 144 -16.96 -30.17 -21.75
N THR A 145 -15.69 -30.12 -22.12
CA THR A 145 -14.58 -29.77 -21.23
C THR A 145 -13.77 -28.66 -21.85
N VAL A 146 -13.15 -27.82 -21.00
CA VAL A 146 -12.25 -26.76 -21.44
C VAL A 146 -10.84 -27.08 -21.00
N LYS A 147 -9.90 -26.92 -21.91
CA LYS A 147 -8.48 -26.95 -21.61
C LYS A 147 -7.74 -25.96 -22.50
N ASP A 148 -6.85 -25.16 -21.90
CA ASP A 148 -6.01 -24.18 -22.60
C ASP A 148 -6.78 -23.25 -23.55
N GLY A 149 -7.99 -22.83 -23.15
CA GLY A 149 -8.89 -21.98 -23.95
C GLY A 149 -9.51 -22.64 -25.17
N ALA A 150 -9.51 -23.97 -25.22
CA ALA A 150 -10.22 -24.76 -26.23
C ALA A 150 -11.32 -25.59 -25.57
N VAL A 151 -12.53 -25.50 -26.10
CA VAL A 151 -13.66 -26.32 -25.70
C VAL A 151 -13.65 -27.60 -26.54
N SER A 152 -13.76 -28.76 -25.90
CA SER A 152 -13.78 -30.06 -26.58
C SER A 152 -14.85 -30.99 -26.02
N VAL A 153 -15.23 -32.00 -26.80
CA VAL A 153 -16.13 -33.05 -26.33
C VAL A 153 -15.40 -33.94 -25.32
N HIS A 154 -16.06 -34.27 -24.21
CA HIS A 154 -15.49 -35.12 -23.17
C HIS A 154 -15.02 -36.46 -23.75
N GLY A 155 -13.74 -36.80 -23.52
CA GLY A 155 -13.12 -38.01 -24.06
C GLY A 155 -12.68 -37.94 -25.54
N ASP A 156 -12.96 -36.85 -26.25
CA ASP A 156 -12.56 -36.64 -27.65
C ASP A 156 -12.05 -35.22 -27.90
N ALA A 157 -10.77 -34.99 -27.58
CA ALA A 157 -10.09 -33.72 -27.78
C ALA A 157 -9.95 -33.31 -29.26
N SER A 158 -10.17 -34.23 -30.22
CA SER A 158 -10.10 -33.91 -31.66
C SER A 158 -11.31 -33.10 -32.13
N ARG A 159 -12.43 -33.23 -31.42
CA ARG A 159 -13.64 -32.43 -31.62
C ARG A 159 -13.58 -31.21 -30.71
N SER A 160 -12.85 -30.19 -31.16
CA SER A 160 -12.61 -28.97 -30.38
C SER A 160 -12.86 -27.69 -31.16
N VAL A 161 -13.14 -26.61 -30.44
CA VAL A 161 -13.24 -25.23 -30.96
C VAL A 161 -12.58 -24.27 -29.97
N SER A 162 -11.80 -23.32 -30.46
CA SER A 162 -11.10 -22.36 -29.59
C SER A 162 -12.05 -21.25 -29.09
N TYR A 163 -11.74 -20.65 -27.95
CA TYR A 163 -12.45 -19.45 -27.49
C TYR A 163 -12.41 -18.30 -28.51
N GLY A 164 -11.29 -18.16 -29.22
CA GLY A 164 -11.12 -17.15 -30.26
C GLY A 164 -12.11 -17.33 -31.43
N ASP A 165 -12.31 -18.58 -31.86
CA ASP A 165 -13.25 -18.93 -32.93
C ASP A 165 -14.71 -18.76 -32.49
N LEU A 166 -15.04 -19.11 -31.24
CA LEU A 166 -16.39 -18.95 -30.68
C LEU A 166 -16.82 -17.47 -30.63
N ILE A 167 -15.90 -16.62 -30.14
CA ILE A 167 -16.15 -15.19 -30.02
C ILE A 167 -16.13 -14.53 -31.40
N GLY A 168 -15.17 -14.88 -32.25
CA GLY A 168 -15.09 -14.40 -33.63
C GLY A 168 -14.92 -12.88 -33.73
N GLY A 169 -14.18 -12.27 -32.80
CA GLY A 169 -13.96 -10.82 -32.74
C GLY A 169 -15.15 -9.99 -32.23
N ARG A 170 -16.18 -10.64 -31.68
CA ARG A 170 -17.36 -9.98 -31.09
C ARG A 170 -17.17 -9.72 -29.58
N ARG A 171 -18.08 -8.95 -29.00
CA ARG A 171 -18.23 -8.79 -27.55
C ARG A 171 -19.15 -9.89 -27.00
N PHE A 172 -19.05 -10.19 -25.71
CA PHE A 172 -19.96 -11.13 -25.05
C PHE A 172 -21.40 -10.62 -25.05
N GLN A 173 -21.59 -9.31 -24.89
CA GLN A 173 -22.90 -8.66 -24.74
C GLN A 173 -23.77 -9.34 -23.66
N ARG A 174 -23.11 -9.82 -22.61
CA ARG A 174 -23.72 -10.65 -21.56
C ARG A 174 -23.70 -9.95 -20.22
N THR A 175 -24.87 -9.88 -19.59
CA THR A 175 -24.99 -9.46 -18.19
C THR A 175 -24.43 -10.55 -17.27
N ILE A 176 -23.67 -10.14 -16.26
CA ILE A 176 -23.19 -10.99 -15.17
C ILE A 176 -24.39 -11.52 -14.40
N GLY A 177 -24.61 -12.83 -14.50
CA GLY A 177 -25.66 -13.55 -13.81
C GLY A 177 -25.10 -14.34 -12.64
N THR A 178 -25.68 -15.52 -12.41
CA THR A 178 -25.37 -16.41 -11.28
C THR A 178 -24.57 -17.63 -11.71
N ALA A 179 -23.81 -17.55 -12.81
CA ALA A 179 -22.90 -18.62 -13.21
C ALA A 179 -22.03 -19.04 -12.02
N ARG A 180 -21.93 -20.35 -11.79
CA ARG A 180 -21.22 -20.90 -10.62
C ARG A 180 -19.71 -20.85 -10.87
N PRO A 181 -18.93 -20.14 -10.03
CA PRO A 181 -17.48 -20.23 -10.08
C PRO A 181 -17.00 -21.66 -9.76
N LYS A 182 -15.81 -22.02 -10.24
CA LYS A 182 -15.19 -23.33 -9.98
C LYS A 182 -14.99 -23.56 -8.49
N ARG A 183 -15.06 -24.80 -8.00
CA ARG A 183 -14.79 -25.07 -6.58
C ARG A 183 -13.27 -25.10 -6.34
N PRO A 184 -12.80 -24.77 -5.13
CA PRO A 184 -11.38 -24.84 -4.81
C PRO A 184 -10.74 -26.21 -5.08
N ALA A 185 -11.48 -27.30 -4.86
CA ALA A 185 -11.03 -28.65 -5.19
C ALA A 185 -10.77 -28.91 -6.68
N ASP A 186 -11.31 -28.07 -7.57
CA ASP A 186 -11.16 -28.17 -9.02
C ASP A 186 -10.08 -27.20 -9.55
N TYR A 187 -9.36 -26.48 -8.66
CA TYR A 187 -8.33 -25.52 -9.06
C TYR A 187 -7.05 -26.19 -9.55
N THR A 188 -6.43 -25.56 -10.55
CA THR A 188 -5.16 -26.02 -11.17
C THR A 188 -4.11 -24.90 -11.27
N VAL A 189 -4.53 -23.64 -11.19
CA VAL A 189 -3.72 -22.42 -11.31
C VAL A 189 -3.72 -21.64 -9.99
N VAL A 190 -4.88 -21.45 -9.37
CA VAL A 190 -4.98 -20.80 -8.05
C VAL A 190 -4.35 -21.70 -6.99
N GLY A 191 -3.57 -21.11 -6.08
CA GLY A 191 -2.80 -21.86 -5.07
C GLY A 191 -1.40 -22.26 -5.54
N THR A 192 -1.03 -21.98 -6.79
CA THR A 192 0.32 -22.23 -7.32
C THR A 192 1.20 -20.97 -7.27
N SER A 193 2.52 -21.16 -7.13
CA SER A 193 3.52 -20.09 -7.17
C SER A 193 3.86 -19.68 -8.61
N THR A 194 2.87 -19.13 -9.32
CA THR A 194 3.08 -18.59 -10.67
C THR A 194 4.04 -17.39 -10.59
N PRO A 195 5.12 -17.33 -11.40
CA PRO A 195 6.04 -16.19 -11.41
C PRO A 195 5.34 -14.88 -11.75
N ARG A 196 5.79 -13.79 -11.11
CA ARG A 196 5.24 -12.46 -11.32
C ARG A 196 5.50 -11.95 -12.74
N VAL A 197 4.44 -11.56 -13.45
CA VAL A 197 4.49 -11.18 -14.87
C VAL A 197 5.34 -9.94 -15.14
N GLU A 198 5.39 -9.02 -14.18
CA GLU A 198 6.05 -7.73 -14.31
C GLU A 198 7.54 -7.75 -13.90
N VAL A 199 8.00 -8.78 -13.17
CA VAL A 199 9.38 -8.85 -12.65
C VAL A 199 10.43 -8.92 -13.75
N PRO A 200 10.32 -9.78 -14.80
CA PRO A 200 11.34 -9.86 -15.85
C PRO A 200 11.63 -8.51 -16.51
N ALA A 201 10.60 -7.71 -16.77
CA ALA A 201 10.76 -6.39 -17.38
C ALA A 201 11.46 -5.40 -16.43
N LYS A 202 11.21 -5.49 -15.12
CA LYS A 202 11.82 -4.63 -14.10
C LYS A 202 13.30 -4.95 -13.91
N VAL A 203 13.67 -6.23 -13.81
CA VAL A 203 15.08 -6.63 -13.58
C VAL A 203 15.96 -6.42 -14.82
N THR A 204 15.39 -6.39 -16.02
CA THR A 204 16.11 -6.09 -17.27
C THR A 204 16.12 -4.61 -17.63
N GLY A 205 15.45 -3.75 -16.85
CA GLY A 205 15.41 -2.30 -17.09
C GLY A 205 14.55 -1.88 -18.29
N VAL A 206 13.69 -2.77 -18.81
CA VAL A 206 12.78 -2.45 -19.93
C VAL A 206 11.41 -1.97 -19.47
N HIS A 207 11.05 -2.20 -18.21
CA HIS A 207 9.78 -1.73 -17.64
C HIS A 207 9.74 -0.20 -17.61
N ALA A 208 8.62 0.37 -18.10
CA ALA A 208 8.40 1.80 -18.13
C ALA A 208 7.56 2.26 -16.94
N TYR A 209 8.16 3.02 -16.04
CA TYR A 209 7.46 3.73 -14.97
C TYR A 209 6.84 5.03 -15.52
N VAL A 210 6.04 5.73 -14.70
CA VAL A 210 5.47 7.03 -15.06
C VAL A 210 6.53 8.05 -15.52
N GLN A 211 7.75 7.98 -14.99
CA GLN A 211 8.88 8.81 -15.39
C GLN A 211 9.31 8.59 -16.86
N ASN A 212 8.95 7.45 -17.45
CA ASN A 212 9.25 7.06 -18.82
C ASN A 212 8.16 7.46 -19.82
N VAL A 213 7.00 7.95 -19.38
CA VAL A 213 5.94 8.44 -20.27
C VAL A 213 6.48 9.58 -21.14
N ARG A 214 6.27 9.49 -22.46
CA ARG A 214 6.68 10.49 -23.45
C ARG A 214 5.50 10.81 -24.36
N LEU A 215 5.21 12.10 -24.52
CA LEU A 215 4.16 12.58 -25.42
C LEU A 215 4.77 13.53 -26.47
N PRO A 216 4.22 13.60 -27.69
CA PRO A 216 4.65 14.57 -28.68
C PRO A 216 4.59 16.00 -28.14
N GLY A 217 5.69 16.75 -28.27
CA GLY A 217 5.77 18.14 -27.82
C GLY A 217 5.73 18.34 -26.30
N MET A 218 5.96 17.28 -25.51
CA MET A 218 5.97 17.33 -24.05
C MET A 218 7.03 18.30 -23.50
N LEU A 219 6.62 19.08 -22.50
CA LEU A 219 7.45 20.00 -21.73
C LEU A 219 7.70 19.44 -20.32
N HIS A 220 8.59 20.09 -19.58
CA HIS A 220 8.98 19.69 -18.23
C HIS A 220 8.71 20.81 -17.23
N GLY A 221 7.97 20.49 -16.18
CA GLY A 221 7.57 21.41 -15.12
C GLY A 221 8.30 21.16 -13.80
N ARG A 222 8.48 22.24 -13.02
CA ARG A 222 8.89 22.21 -11.62
C ARG A 222 8.06 23.20 -10.81
N VAL A 223 7.59 22.77 -9.64
CA VAL A 223 6.88 23.64 -8.68
C VAL A 223 7.90 24.16 -7.68
N VAL A 224 7.88 25.47 -7.42
CA VAL A 224 8.72 26.13 -6.42
C VAL A 224 7.88 26.31 -5.16
N ARG A 225 8.16 25.49 -4.15
CA ARG A 225 7.40 25.45 -2.89
C ARG A 225 8.06 26.32 -1.81
N PRO A 226 7.27 26.85 -0.85
CA PRO A 226 7.87 27.42 0.35
C PRO A 226 8.57 26.34 1.17
N ALA A 227 9.52 26.74 2.01
CA ALA A 227 10.03 25.84 3.04
C ALA A 227 9.06 25.78 4.22
N THR A 228 8.47 26.92 4.60
CA THR A 228 7.56 27.04 5.75
C THR A 228 6.14 26.58 5.41
N ILE A 229 5.56 25.78 6.32
CA ILE A 229 4.18 25.30 6.20
C ILE A 229 3.21 26.46 6.41
N GLY A 230 2.26 26.61 5.49
CA GLY A 230 1.26 27.69 5.54
C GLY A 230 1.79 29.06 5.09
N ALA A 231 2.95 29.12 4.43
CA ALA A 231 3.45 30.36 3.86
C ALA A 231 2.65 30.82 2.63
N HIS A 232 2.61 32.14 2.42
CA HIS A 232 1.91 32.76 1.28
C HIS A 232 2.88 33.51 0.37
N VAL A 233 2.65 33.51 -0.94
CA VAL A 233 3.48 34.23 -1.91
C VAL A 233 3.23 35.72 -1.82
N GLU A 234 4.26 36.49 -1.47
CA GLU A 234 4.22 37.95 -1.56
C GLU A 234 4.60 38.41 -2.97
N ARG A 235 5.74 37.92 -3.47
CA ARG A 235 6.31 38.35 -4.75
C ARG A 235 6.97 37.18 -5.47
N VAL A 236 6.83 37.17 -6.79
CA VAL A 236 7.59 36.30 -7.70
C VAL A 236 8.40 37.22 -8.62
N ASP A 237 9.71 36.99 -8.71
CA ASP A 237 10.61 37.71 -9.60
C ASP A 237 11.21 36.74 -10.62
N ASP A 238 10.74 36.86 -11.86
CA ASP A 238 11.12 36.01 -12.99
C ASP A 238 12.24 36.60 -13.85
N ALA A 239 12.78 37.77 -13.49
CA ALA A 239 13.87 38.39 -14.24
C ALA A 239 15.08 37.45 -14.43
N PRO A 240 15.49 36.62 -13.44
CA PRO A 240 16.57 35.64 -13.62
C PRO A 240 16.30 34.60 -14.71
N LEU A 241 15.04 34.33 -15.06
CA LEU A 241 14.70 33.30 -16.04
C LEU A 241 14.92 33.74 -17.49
N ARG A 242 14.96 35.05 -17.76
CA ARG A 242 15.04 35.61 -19.12
C ARG A 242 16.31 35.22 -19.88
N SER A 243 17.38 34.94 -19.16
CA SER A 243 18.67 34.51 -19.73
C SER A 243 18.82 32.99 -19.82
N LEU A 244 17.88 32.23 -19.25
CA LEU A 244 17.96 30.77 -19.24
C LEU A 244 17.35 30.19 -20.53
N PRO A 245 18.03 29.23 -21.17
CA PRO A 245 17.53 28.63 -22.41
C PRO A 245 16.32 27.73 -22.14
N GLY A 246 15.37 27.73 -23.07
CA GLY A 246 14.24 26.79 -23.09
C GLY A 246 13.20 27.02 -22.00
N VAL A 247 13.22 28.17 -21.31
CA VAL A 247 12.11 28.58 -20.43
C VAL A 247 10.91 28.93 -21.30
N VAL A 248 9.78 28.24 -21.06
CA VAL A 248 8.51 28.49 -21.75
C VAL A 248 7.68 29.50 -20.97
N GLN A 249 7.50 29.26 -19.66
CA GLN A 249 6.67 30.12 -18.83
C GLN A 249 6.98 29.95 -17.34
N ALA A 250 6.99 31.06 -16.58
CA ALA A 250 6.78 31.05 -15.14
C ALA A 250 5.28 31.17 -14.84
N VAL A 251 4.76 30.28 -14.00
CA VAL A 251 3.33 30.17 -13.68
C VAL A 251 3.13 30.58 -12.22
N ARG A 252 2.14 31.46 -11.97
CA ARG A 252 1.67 31.82 -10.64
C ARG A 252 0.14 31.73 -10.59
N MET A 253 -0.39 30.98 -9.62
CA MET A 253 -1.82 30.87 -9.33
C MET A 253 -2.00 30.94 -7.80
N ALA A 254 -2.35 32.11 -7.26
CA ALA A 254 -2.30 32.40 -5.83
C ALA A 254 -0.91 32.05 -5.23
N ASP A 255 -0.83 31.03 -4.37
CA ASP A 255 0.41 30.57 -3.75
C ASP A 255 1.12 29.46 -4.54
N PHE A 256 0.48 28.92 -5.59
CA PHE A 256 1.11 27.96 -6.50
C PHE A 256 2.07 28.69 -7.43
N VAL A 257 3.36 28.33 -7.39
CA VAL A 257 4.40 28.89 -8.26
C VAL A 257 5.14 27.74 -8.94
N GLY A 258 5.37 27.86 -10.25
CA GLY A 258 6.16 26.87 -10.98
C GLY A 258 6.78 27.44 -12.25
N VAL A 259 7.63 26.64 -12.88
CA VAL A 259 8.27 26.94 -14.16
C VAL A 259 8.05 25.78 -15.13
N VAL A 260 7.91 26.09 -16.40
CA VAL A 260 7.80 25.11 -17.49
C VAL A 260 8.91 25.36 -18.50
N CYS A 261 9.63 24.32 -18.89
CA CYS A 261 10.74 24.38 -19.83
C CYS A 261 10.69 23.26 -20.88
N GLU A 262 11.48 23.39 -21.95
CA GLU A 262 11.56 22.40 -23.02
C GLU A 262 12.20 21.09 -22.58
N ARG A 263 13.16 21.13 -21.64
CA ARG A 263 13.86 19.96 -21.12
C ARG A 263 13.88 19.94 -19.60
N GLU A 264 14.12 18.75 -19.05
CA GLU A 264 14.05 18.52 -17.61
C GLU A 264 15.11 19.29 -16.82
N GLU A 265 16.36 19.25 -17.26
CA GLU A 265 17.46 19.95 -16.60
C GLU A 265 17.29 21.46 -16.64
N GLN A 266 16.65 21.99 -17.69
CA GLN A 266 16.29 23.42 -17.77
C GLN A 266 15.23 23.78 -16.74
N ALA A 267 14.20 22.95 -16.56
CA ALA A 267 13.17 23.17 -15.54
C ALA A 267 13.76 23.15 -14.12
N ILE A 268 14.73 22.27 -13.85
CA ILE A 268 15.45 22.24 -12.57
C ILE A 268 16.22 23.54 -12.35
N HIS A 269 17.03 23.97 -13.32
CA HIS A 269 17.80 25.21 -13.20
C HIS A 269 16.90 26.45 -13.10
N ALA A 270 15.81 26.51 -13.86
CA ALA A 270 14.85 27.60 -13.80
C ALA A 270 14.15 27.66 -12.42
N ALA A 271 13.77 26.53 -11.85
CA ALA A 271 13.17 26.49 -10.51
C ALA A 271 14.14 26.98 -9.42
N GLN A 272 15.43 26.65 -9.55
CA GLN A 272 16.48 27.12 -8.64
C GLN A 272 16.78 28.61 -8.80
N ALA A 273 16.66 29.15 -10.02
CA ALA A 273 16.94 30.55 -10.31
C ALA A 273 15.76 31.50 -10.02
N LEU A 274 14.52 30.97 -10.00
CA LEU A 274 13.33 31.77 -9.73
C LEU A 274 13.35 32.29 -8.28
N THR A 275 13.24 33.61 -8.12
CA THR A 275 13.19 34.22 -6.78
C THR A 275 11.74 34.36 -6.35
N VAL A 276 11.37 33.74 -5.23
CA VAL A 276 10.05 33.85 -4.62
C VAL A 276 10.19 34.37 -3.19
N THR A 277 9.49 35.46 -2.88
CA THR A 277 9.38 36.00 -1.53
C THR A 277 8.11 35.48 -0.87
N TRP A 278 8.26 34.84 0.28
CA TRP A 278 7.19 34.22 1.04
C TRP A 278 6.93 34.99 2.33
N ARG A 279 5.65 35.16 2.68
CA ARG A 279 5.20 35.55 4.01
C ARG A 279 5.13 34.29 4.86
N GLU A 280 6.00 34.19 5.87
CA GLU A 280 6.17 32.98 6.68
C GLU A 280 5.71 33.20 8.13
N THR A 281 5.15 32.17 8.75
CA THR A 281 4.79 32.19 10.19
C THR A 281 5.14 30.84 10.82
N ALA A 282 5.83 30.86 11.96
CA ALA A 282 6.18 29.67 12.72
C ALA A 282 4.98 29.14 13.52
N THR A 283 4.28 28.14 13.00
CA THR A 283 3.03 27.62 13.55
C THR A 283 3.13 26.21 14.16
N LEU A 284 4.20 25.46 13.84
CA LEU A 284 4.36 24.07 14.29
C LEU A 284 4.76 24.03 15.77
N PRO A 285 4.35 23.02 16.56
CA PRO A 285 4.78 22.88 17.94
C PRO A 285 6.29 22.55 18.03
N GLU A 286 6.86 22.69 19.22
CA GLU A 286 8.18 22.08 19.48
C GLU A 286 8.06 20.56 19.37
N MET A 287 9.01 19.89 18.72
CA MET A 287 8.95 18.43 18.53
C MET A 287 8.82 17.67 19.85
N SER A 288 9.51 18.11 20.89
CA SER A 288 9.45 17.52 22.24
C SER A 288 8.06 17.64 22.90
N GLN A 289 7.17 18.46 22.35
CA GLN A 289 5.82 18.69 22.86
C GLN A 289 4.75 17.95 22.06
N LEU A 290 5.10 17.25 20.97
CA LEU A 290 4.16 16.63 20.03
C LEU A 290 3.06 15.82 20.73
N TYR A 291 3.43 14.85 21.57
CA TYR A 291 2.47 13.96 22.24
C TYR A 291 1.63 14.69 23.29
N ARG A 292 2.20 15.70 23.96
CA ARG A 292 1.45 16.57 24.87
C ARG A 292 0.41 17.39 24.11
N THR A 293 0.77 17.92 22.94
CA THR A 293 -0.16 18.65 22.06
C THR A 293 -1.30 17.76 21.59
N LEU A 294 -1.04 16.49 21.24
CA LEU A 294 -2.10 15.54 20.87
C LEU A 294 -3.09 15.29 22.01
N ARG A 295 -2.60 15.08 23.24
CA ARG A 295 -3.46 14.87 24.42
C ARG A 295 -4.25 16.10 24.82
N GLY A 296 -3.65 17.29 24.66
CA GLY A 296 -4.27 18.57 25.01
C GLY A 296 -5.25 19.09 23.96
N ALA A 297 -5.40 18.40 22.81
CA ALA A 297 -6.30 18.84 21.76
C ALA A 297 -7.77 18.65 22.15
N SER A 298 -8.64 19.55 21.65
CA SER A 298 -10.08 19.30 21.65
C SER A 298 -10.38 18.16 20.70
N THR A 299 -11.06 17.14 21.18
CA THR A 299 -11.23 15.86 20.48
C THR A 299 -12.69 15.52 20.26
N THR A 300 -12.95 14.67 19.26
CA THR A 300 -14.23 13.98 19.11
C THR A 300 -14.05 12.55 19.59
N ASP A 301 -14.72 12.18 20.67
CA ASP A 301 -14.52 10.89 21.30
C ASP A 301 -15.46 9.83 20.71
N LYS A 302 -14.94 8.62 20.56
CA LYS A 302 -15.74 7.45 20.18
C LYS A 302 -15.29 6.24 20.97
N THR A 303 -16.22 5.67 21.73
CA THR A 303 -16.04 4.38 22.38
C THR A 303 -16.22 3.26 21.34
N LEU A 304 -15.19 2.45 21.16
CA LEU A 304 -15.13 1.34 20.19
C LEU A 304 -15.54 0.00 20.81
N THR A 305 -15.27 -0.16 22.11
CA THR A 305 -15.64 -1.30 22.94
C THR A 305 -16.03 -0.79 24.33
N ASN A 306 -17.09 -1.36 24.91
CA ASN A 306 -17.51 -1.09 26.28
C ASN A 306 -18.23 -2.32 26.85
N VAL A 307 -17.49 -3.17 27.54
CA VAL A 307 -17.95 -4.44 28.14
C VAL A 307 -17.66 -4.41 29.64
N GLY A 308 -18.63 -4.83 30.46
CA GLY A 308 -18.48 -4.89 31.91
C GLY A 308 -18.33 -3.52 32.59
N ASP A 309 -17.81 -3.53 33.83
CA ASP A 309 -17.45 -2.33 34.59
C ASP A 309 -15.94 -2.28 34.80
N VAL A 310 -15.25 -1.63 33.88
CA VAL A 310 -13.79 -1.50 33.89
C VAL A 310 -13.27 -0.74 35.11
N ALA A 311 -14.02 0.24 35.62
CA ALA A 311 -13.57 1.04 36.76
C ALA A 311 -13.56 0.21 38.05
N VAL A 312 -14.66 -0.53 38.29
CA VAL A 312 -14.76 -1.45 39.43
C VAL A 312 -13.73 -2.57 39.29
N ALA A 313 -13.63 -3.22 38.13
CA ALA A 313 -12.71 -4.33 37.92
C ALA A 313 -11.22 -3.93 38.05
N LEU A 314 -10.85 -2.70 37.69
CA LEU A 314 -9.51 -2.18 37.96
C LEU A 314 -9.29 -1.94 39.47
N GLY A 315 -10.30 -1.42 40.18
CA GLY A 315 -10.25 -1.19 41.63
C GLY A 315 -10.09 -2.49 42.43
N ASP A 316 -10.74 -3.56 41.98
CA ASP A 316 -10.72 -4.88 42.63
C ASP A 316 -9.56 -5.78 42.17
N SER A 317 -8.74 -5.32 41.22
CA SER A 317 -7.65 -6.12 40.67
C SER A 317 -6.55 -6.37 41.71
N ALA A 318 -6.01 -7.59 41.74
CA ALA A 318 -4.88 -7.94 42.60
C ALA A 318 -3.59 -7.22 42.18
N LYS A 319 -3.46 -6.93 40.89
CA LYS A 319 -2.37 -6.14 40.32
C LYS A 319 -2.86 -5.30 39.16
N THR A 320 -2.56 -4.01 39.18
CA THR A 320 -2.80 -3.10 38.05
C THR A 320 -1.48 -2.76 37.36
N VAL A 321 -1.45 -2.83 36.03
CA VAL A 321 -0.34 -2.36 35.18
C VAL A 321 -0.83 -1.16 34.38
N ARG A 322 0.07 -0.21 34.09
CA ARG A 322 -0.23 0.99 33.29
C ARG A 322 0.95 1.34 32.40
N ALA A 323 0.66 1.76 31.17
CA ALA A 323 1.68 2.13 30.20
C ALA A 323 1.16 3.21 29.25
N THR A 324 2.10 4.00 28.73
CA THR A 324 1.89 4.95 27.64
C THR A 324 2.77 4.53 26.48
N TYR A 325 2.22 4.51 25.26
CA TYR A 325 2.94 4.23 24.02
C TYR A 325 2.89 5.43 23.08
N GLU A 326 4.01 5.69 22.41
CA GLU A 326 4.21 6.85 21.54
C GLU A 326 4.69 6.43 20.15
N TRP A 327 4.04 6.98 19.11
CA TRP A 327 4.39 6.75 17.72
C TRP A 327 4.54 8.06 16.96
N PRO A 328 5.61 8.26 16.19
CA PRO A 328 5.93 9.57 15.61
C PRO A 328 5.33 9.78 14.22
N PHE A 329 5.54 10.96 13.66
CA PHE A 329 5.38 11.14 12.22
C PHE A 329 6.40 10.27 11.46
N GLN A 330 5.92 9.60 10.42
CA GLN A 330 6.76 8.83 9.49
C GLN A 330 6.41 9.24 8.07
N MET A 331 7.31 8.99 7.13
CA MET A 331 7.07 9.29 5.72
C MET A 331 6.94 7.98 4.95
N HIS A 332 6.39 8.03 3.73
CA HIS A 332 6.32 6.83 2.89
C HIS A 332 7.70 6.44 2.40
N GLY A 333 8.58 7.43 2.17
CA GLY A 333 9.96 7.17 1.81
C GLY A 333 10.04 6.45 0.45
N SER A 334 9.27 6.91 -0.53
CA SER A 334 9.32 6.33 -1.88
C SER A 334 10.75 6.49 -2.44
N ILE A 335 11.34 5.43 -3.00
CA ILE A 335 12.73 5.43 -3.48
C ILE A 335 12.90 6.40 -4.65
N GLY A 336 11.94 6.42 -5.58
CA GLY A 336 11.84 7.46 -6.59
C GLY A 336 10.84 8.54 -6.16
N PRO A 337 11.16 9.84 -6.35
CA PRO A 337 10.20 10.91 -6.12
C PRO A 337 8.97 10.80 -7.03
N SER A 338 7.86 11.36 -6.55
CA SER A 338 6.57 11.41 -7.23
C SER A 338 6.67 12.11 -8.59
N CYS A 339 5.98 11.56 -9.58
CA CYS A 339 5.99 12.05 -10.95
C CYS A 339 4.64 11.81 -11.62
N ALA A 340 4.25 12.74 -12.49
CA ALA A 340 3.08 12.63 -13.34
C ALA A 340 3.29 13.36 -14.67
N VAL A 341 2.48 12.99 -15.66
CA VAL A 341 2.36 13.70 -16.94
C VAL A 341 0.90 14.10 -17.10
N ALA A 342 0.64 15.34 -17.47
CA ALA A 342 -0.70 15.81 -17.82
C ALA A 342 -0.69 16.43 -19.21
N ASP A 343 -1.74 16.15 -20.00
CA ASP A 343 -2.08 16.88 -21.20
C ASP A 343 -3.46 17.51 -21.02
N VAL A 344 -3.48 18.80 -20.69
CA VAL A 344 -4.70 19.58 -20.47
C VAL A 344 -4.95 20.48 -21.67
N ARG A 345 -6.10 20.28 -22.29
CA ARG A 345 -6.67 21.06 -23.39
C ARG A 345 -7.86 21.88 -22.87
N PRO A 346 -8.40 22.83 -23.66
CA PRO A 346 -9.50 23.68 -23.21
C PRO A 346 -10.74 22.90 -22.74
N ASP A 347 -11.04 21.76 -23.35
CA ASP A 347 -12.26 20.99 -23.11
C ASP A 347 -12.00 19.57 -22.57
N GLU A 348 -10.75 19.12 -22.44
CA GLU A 348 -10.40 17.80 -21.91
C GLU A 348 -9.03 17.74 -21.24
N ALA A 349 -8.83 16.72 -20.41
CA ALA A 349 -7.55 16.45 -19.78
C ALA A 349 -7.25 14.94 -19.73
N THR A 350 -6.02 14.54 -20.05
CA THR A 350 -5.51 13.20 -19.77
C THR A 350 -4.31 13.29 -18.84
N VAL A 351 -4.29 12.47 -17.78
CA VAL A 351 -3.23 12.48 -16.76
C VAL A 351 -2.71 11.07 -16.50
N TRP A 352 -1.39 10.88 -16.62
CA TRP A 352 -0.68 9.66 -16.28
C TRP A 352 0.00 9.82 -14.92
N CYS A 353 -0.35 8.96 -13.97
CA CYS A 353 0.18 9.03 -12.60
C CYS A 353 0.16 7.68 -11.89
N ALA A 354 0.92 7.57 -10.79
CA ALA A 354 0.98 6.38 -9.96
C ALA A 354 -0.10 6.34 -8.85
N SER A 355 -1.25 6.98 -9.08
CA SER A 355 -2.33 7.06 -8.09
C SER A 355 -2.88 5.68 -7.73
N GLN A 356 -3.10 5.43 -6.45
CA GLN A 356 -3.80 4.23 -5.99
C GLN A 356 -5.31 4.29 -6.21
N GLY A 357 -5.86 5.44 -6.63
CA GLY A 357 -7.29 5.65 -6.82
C GLY A 357 -7.59 6.67 -7.91
N VAL A 358 -7.38 6.24 -9.16
CA VAL A 358 -7.51 7.09 -10.36
C VAL A 358 -8.89 7.74 -10.52
N PHE A 359 -9.98 7.09 -10.09
CA PHE A 359 -11.33 7.65 -10.17
C PHE A 359 -11.54 8.80 -9.18
N GLY A 360 -11.06 8.62 -7.94
CA GLY A 360 -11.11 9.68 -6.93
C GLY A 360 -10.23 10.87 -7.28
N LEU A 361 -9.07 10.61 -7.89
CA LEU A 361 -8.20 11.64 -8.41
C LEU A 361 -8.83 12.37 -9.62
N ARG A 362 -9.44 11.64 -10.57
CA ARG A 362 -10.14 12.22 -11.73
C ARG A 362 -11.16 13.26 -11.29
N ASP A 363 -11.99 12.93 -10.31
CA ASP A 363 -13.05 13.83 -9.84
C ASP A 363 -12.47 15.07 -9.15
N SER A 364 -11.38 14.93 -8.40
CA SER A 364 -10.65 16.06 -7.81
C SER A 364 -9.98 16.93 -8.89
N LEU A 365 -9.37 16.33 -9.92
CA LEU A 365 -8.77 17.06 -11.03
C LEU A 365 -9.82 17.77 -11.88
N ALA A 366 -11.00 17.17 -12.08
CA ALA A 366 -12.13 17.81 -12.75
C ALA A 366 -12.57 19.09 -12.02
N GLN A 367 -12.67 19.04 -10.69
CA GLN A 367 -12.93 20.23 -9.87
C GLN A 367 -11.82 21.28 -9.99
N LEU A 368 -10.55 20.85 -9.90
CA LEU A 368 -9.39 21.72 -9.97
C LEU A 368 -9.29 22.46 -11.32
N LEU A 369 -9.53 21.73 -12.41
CA LEU A 369 -9.46 22.23 -13.79
C LEU A 369 -10.76 22.88 -14.27
N LYS A 370 -11.84 22.82 -13.47
CA LYS A 370 -13.20 23.28 -13.82
C LYS A 370 -13.75 22.58 -15.07
N LEU A 371 -13.49 21.28 -15.19
CA LEU A 371 -14.02 20.38 -16.22
C LEU A 371 -15.08 19.45 -15.62
N SER A 372 -15.91 18.83 -16.46
CA SER A 372 -16.73 17.71 -16.00
C SER A 372 -15.88 16.44 -15.85
N PRO A 373 -16.22 15.50 -14.95
CA PRO A 373 -15.46 14.26 -14.78
C PRO A 373 -15.31 13.44 -16.07
N GLU A 374 -16.29 13.49 -16.98
CA GLU A 374 -16.28 12.78 -18.27
C GLU A 374 -15.23 13.34 -19.23
N ARG A 375 -14.79 14.59 -19.04
CA ARG A 375 -13.74 15.23 -19.82
C ARG A 375 -12.35 15.04 -19.22
N VAL A 376 -12.24 14.30 -18.11
CA VAL A 376 -10.96 14.00 -17.47
C VAL A 376 -10.72 12.49 -17.50
N ARG A 377 -9.58 12.09 -18.07
CA ARG A 377 -9.10 10.71 -18.04
C ARG A 377 -7.85 10.62 -17.19
N VAL A 378 -7.86 9.71 -16.22
CA VAL A 378 -6.67 9.37 -15.44
C VAL A 378 -6.25 7.96 -15.79
N ILE A 379 -4.99 7.79 -16.15
CA ILE A 379 -4.37 6.54 -16.56
C ILE A 379 -3.29 6.21 -15.52
N PHE A 380 -3.42 5.05 -14.90
CA PHE A 380 -2.41 4.53 -14.01
C PHE A 380 -1.13 4.19 -14.80
N ALA A 381 -0.01 4.69 -14.33
CA ALA A 381 1.33 4.26 -14.73
C ALA A 381 2.14 4.02 -13.46
N GLU A 382 2.83 2.87 -13.38
CA GLU A 382 3.52 2.46 -12.16
C GLU A 382 4.54 3.52 -11.69
N GLY A 383 4.54 3.78 -10.39
CA GLY A 383 5.52 4.61 -9.71
C GLY A 383 6.58 3.79 -8.97
N ALA A 384 7.57 4.45 -8.40
CA ALA A 384 8.68 3.82 -7.67
C ALA A 384 8.31 3.46 -6.22
N GLY A 385 7.18 2.76 -6.05
CA GLY A 385 6.56 2.46 -4.76
C GLY A 385 5.68 3.60 -4.24
N CYS A 386 4.82 3.29 -3.28
CA CYS A 386 3.94 4.29 -2.64
C CYS A 386 3.67 4.03 -1.17
N TYR A 387 3.60 2.75 -0.74
CA TYR A 387 3.36 2.34 0.64
C TYR A 387 2.14 3.01 1.30
N GLY A 388 1.19 3.49 0.51
CA GLY A 388 0.15 4.41 0.95
C GLY A 388 -0.04 5.59 -0.01
N HIS A 389 -0.58 6.68 0.50
CA HIS A 389 -0.84 7.92 -0.24
C HIS A 389 0.38 8.84 -0.24
N ASN A 390 1.49 8.45 -0.89
CA ASN A 390 2.63 9.35 -1.10
C ASN A 390 2.24 10.56 -2.00
N GLY A 391 3.21 11.35 -2.47
CA GLY A 391 2.97 12.55 -3.29
C GLY A 391 2.44 12.33 -4.72
N ALA A 392 2.08 11.10 -5.13
CA ALA A 392 1.70 10.79 -6.51
C ALA A 392 0.48 11.60 -7.01
N ASP A 393 -0.55 11.73 -6.18
CA ASP A 393 -1.76 12.50 -6.50
C ASP A 393 -1.45 14.01 -6.58
N ASP A 394 -0.54 14.49 -5.73
CA ASP A 394 -0.12 15.90 -5.71
C ASP A 394 0.72 16.26 -6.95
N ALA A 395 1.64 15.39 -7.35
CA ALA A 395 2.40 15.56 -8.60
C ALA A 395 1.50 15.56 -9.83
N ALA A 396 0.41 14.78 -9.83
CA ALA A 396 -0.60 14.80 -10.87
C ALA A 396 -1.34 16.15 -10.94
N ALA A 397 -1.68 16.73 -9.80
CA ALA A 397 -2.29 18.05 -9.72
C ALA A 397 -1.35 19.17 -10.17
N ASP A 398 -0.07 19.10 -9.79
CA ASP A 398 0.96 20.03 -10.26
C ASP A 398 1.09 19.99 -11.79
N ALA A 399 1.20 18.79 -12.36
CA ALA A 399 1.31 18.60 -13.81
C ALA A 399 0.07 19.14 -14.53
N ALA A 400 -1.12 18.91 -13.98
CA ALA A 400 -2.38 19.38 -14.55
C ALA A 400 -2.45 20.92 -14.59
N LEU A 401 -2.10 21.62 -13.50
CA LEU A 401 -2.11 23.08 -13.48
C LEU A 401 -1.06 23.69 -14.41
N LEU A 402 0.16 23.13 -14.43
CA LEU A 402 1.21 23.62 -15.33
C LEU A 402 0.88 23.34 -16.80
N SER A 403 0.31 22.18 -17.12
CA SER A 403 -0.17 21.85 -18.47
C SER A 403 -1.29 22.76 -18.91
N GLN A 404 -2.26 23.05 -18.03
CA GLN A 404 -3.35 24.01 -18.30
C GLN A 404 -2.80 25.40 -18.62
N ALA A 405 -1.79 25.85 -17.88
CA ALA A 405 -1.20 27.18 -18.07
C ALA A 405 -0.53 27.36 -19.45
N VAL A 406 0.06 26.30 -20.00
CA VAL A 406 0.81 26.34 -21.28
C VAL A 406 0.06 25.71 -22.46
N GLY A 407 -1.07 25.04 -22.22
CA GLY A 407 -1.88 24.36 -23.23
C GLY A 407 -1.17 23.20 -23.95
N ARG A 408 -0.17 22.59 -23.31
CA ARG A 408 0.68 21.51 -23.86
C ARG A 408 0.93 20.42 -22.82
N PRO A 409 1.32 19.19 -23.21
CA PRO A 409 1.66 18.16 -22.24
C PRO A 409 2.84 18.58 -21.36
N VAL A 410 2.72 18.41 -20.05
CA VAL A 410 3.78 18.73 -19.07
C VAL A 410 4.03 17.52 -18.18
N ARG A 411 5.30 17.11 -18.09
CA ARG A 411 5.80 16.18 -17.07
C ARG A 411 6.30 16.94 -15.86
N VAL A 412 5.79 16.61 -14.68
CA VAL A 412 6.30 17.09 -13.39
C VAL A 412 6.92 15.91 -12.64
N GLN A 413 8.13 16.11 -12.12
CA GLN A 413 8.76 15.21 -11.17
C GLN A 413 9.25 16.05 -9.99
N TRP A 414 8.91 15.59 -8.78
CA TRP A 414 9.36 16.19 -7.54
C TRP A 414 10.86 15.97 -7.32
N MET A 415 11.52 16.90 -6.64
CA MET A 415 12.86 16.68 -6.13
C MET A 415 12.78 15.90 -4.81
N ARG A 416 13.88 15.28 -4.36
CA ARG A 416 13.91 14.53 -3.09
C ARG A 416 13.45 15.39 -1.90
N HIS A 417 13.88 16.65 -1.85
CA HIS A 417 13.45 17.57 -0.78
C HIS A 417 11.98 17.96 -0.89
N ASP A 418 11.38 17.97 -2.08
CA ASP A 418 9.93 18.14 -2.24
C ASP A 418 9.19 16.92 -1.69
N GLU A 419 9.62 15.70 -2.06
CA GLU A 419 9.01 14.45 -1.57
C GLU A 419 9.04 14.42 -0.04
N HIS A 420 10.21 14.57 0.57
CA HIS A 420 10.35 14.52 2.01
C HIS A 420 9.69 15.70 2.71
N GLY A 421 9.72 16.90 2.12
CA GLY A 421 9.13 18.09 2.71
C GLY A 421 7.60 18.09 2.68
N TRP A 422 7.01 17.59 1.58
CA TRP A 422 5.62 17.88 1.22
C TRP A 422 4.72 16.67 0.96
N GLU A 423 5.26 15.44 0.84
CA GLU A 423 4.40 14.26 0.84
C GLU A 423 3.59 14.23 2.15
N PRO A 424 2.34 13.74 2.15
CA PRO A 424 1.62 13.63 3.41
C PRO A 424 2.29 12.57 4.29
N LYS A 425 2.23 12.72 5.61
CA LYS A 425 2.94 11.87 6.58
C LYS A 425 2.05 10.78 7.17
N GLY A 426 2.64 9.66 7.57
CA GLY A 426 2.05 8.73 8.52
C GLY A 426 1.84 9.41 9.87
N CYS A 427 0.73 9.09 10.53
CA CYS A 427 0.23 9.88 11.65
C CYS A 427 0.93 9.56 12.98
N PRO A 428 1.19 10.58 13.82
CA PRO A 428 1.63 10.39 15.18
C PRO A 428 0.45 9.95 16.05
N MET A 429 0.73 9.14 17.06
CA MET A 429 -0.27 8.62 17.99
C MET A 429 0.31 8.56 19.39
N VAL A 430 -0.56 8.78 20.38
CA VAL A 430 -0.24 8.50 21.78
C VAL A 430 -1.37 7.69 22.38
N ILE A 431 -0.99 6.63 23.07
CA ILE A 431 -1.90 5.57 23.54
C ILE A 431 -1.64 5.34 25.02
N ASP A 432 -2.70 5.36 25.83
CA ASP A 432 -2.65 5.00 27.24
C ASP A 432 -3.41 3.69 27.46
N VAL A 433 -2.78 2.76 28.19
CA VAL A 433 -3.37 1.46 28.50
C VAL A 433 -3.26 1.17 29.99
N ARG A 434 -4.34 0.64 30.56
CA ARG A 434 -4.40 0.11 31.93
C ARG A 434 -4.99 -1.29 31.90
N GLY A 435 -4.43 -2.18 32.72
CA GLY A 435 -4.87 -3.57 32.80
C GLY A 435 -4.87 -4.06 34.23
N GLY A 436 -5.88 -4.86 34.58
CA GLY A 436 -6.02 -5.48 35.89
C GLY A 436 -5.85 -7.00 35.79
N LEU A 437 -5.10 -7.59 36.72
CA LEU A 437 -4.93 -9.03 36.89
C LEU A 437 -5.59 -9.50 38.18
N ASN A 438 -6.20 -10.69 38.15
CA ASN A 438 -6.65 -11.39 39.36
C ASN A 438 -5.48 -12.15 40.03
N PRO A 439 -5.68 -12.75 41.22
CA PRO A 439 -4.62 -13.51 41.90
C PRO A 439 -4.07 -14.71 41.12
N GLN A 440 -4.82 -15.24 40.15
CA GLN A 440 -4.39 -16.33 39.26
C GLN A 440 -3.65 -15.82 38.02
N GLY A 441 -3.47 -14.50 37.89
CA GLY A 441 -2.80 -13.87 36.76
C GLY A 441 -3.66 -13.77 35.50
N ALA A 442 -4.98 -13.96 35.55
CA ALA A 442 -5.86 -13.73 34.41
C ALA A 442 -6.24 -12.24 34.28
N VAL A 443 -6.43 -11.76 33.05
CA VAL A 443 -6.85 -10.37 32.80
C VAL A 443 -8.32 -10.19 33.17
N VAL A 444 -8.60 -9.29 34.10
CA VAL A 444 -9.96 -8.96 34.55
C VAL A 444 -10.44 -7.60 34.08
N ALA A 445 -9.53 -6.72 33.68
CA ALA A 445 -9.88 -5.40 33.15
C ALA A 445 -8.88 -4.96 32.09
N TRP A 446 -9.39 -4.32 31.03
CA TRP A 446 -8.63 -3.66 29.99
C TRP A 446 -9.23 -2.28 29.72
N ASP A 447 -8.40 -1.24 29.78
CA ASP A 447 -8.82 0.14 29.51
C ASP A 447 -7.81 0.81 28.60
N TYR A 448 -8.25 1.15 27.39
CA TYR A 448 -7.41 1.64 26.31
C TYR A 448 -7.94 2.97 25.78
N ALA A 449 -7.08 3.98 25.70
CA ALA A 449 -7.40 5.28 25.13
C ALA A 449 -6.32 5.69 24.13
N VAL A 450 -6.72 6.10 22.92
CA VAL A 450 -5.80 6.56 21.88
C VAL A 450 -6.17 7.94 21.37
N TRP A 451 -5.17 8.83 21.30
CA TRP A 451 -5.29 10.14 20.65
C TRP A 451 -4.66 10.05 19.26
N SER A 452 -5.47 10.25 18.23
CA SER A 452 -5.03 10.11 16.85
C SER A 452 -5.76 11.08 15.92
N PRO A 453 -5.07 11.67 14.92
CA PRO A 453 -5.75 12.37 13.83
C PRO A 453 -6.38 11.38 12.84
N THR A 454 -6.97 11.90 11.77
CA THR A 454 -7.27 11.06 10.61
C THR A 454 -6.00 10.45 10.01
N HIS A 455 -6.13 9.25 9.47
CA HIS A 455 -5.11 8.59 8.64
C HIS A 455 -5.47 8.63 7.16
N SER A 456 -6.38 9.50 6.73
CA SER A 456 -6.74 9.64 5.32
C SER A 456 -7.12 11.08 4.97
N SER A 457 -6.34 11.63 4.05
CA SER A 457 -6.55 12.93 3.38
C SER A 457 -6.49 12.77 1.86
N ARG A 458 -6.84 11.58 1.35
CA ARG A 458 -6.87 11.32 -0.09
C ARG A 458 -7.79 12.31 -0.82
N PRO A 459 -7.54 12.58 -2.12
CA PRO A 459 -8.33 13.52 -2.89
C PRO A 459 -9.82 13.24 -2.80
N ALA A 460 -10.26 11.98 -2.95
CA ALA A 460 -11.63 11.52 -2.69
C ALA A 460 -12.74 12.49 -3.18
N ASN A 461 -12.59 13.00 -4.40
CA ASN A 461 -13.51 13.93 -5.05
C ASN A 461 -13.52 15.34 -4.41
N HIS A 462 -12.42 15.75 -3.79
CA HIS A 462 -12.20 17.06 -3.18
C HIS A 462 -10.82 17.60 -3.57
N ALA A 463 -10.79 18.59 -4.46
CA ALA A 463 -9.54 19.18 -4.93
C ALA A 463 -8.70 19.82 -3.81
N GLY A 464 -9.31 20.32 -2.73
CA GLY A 464 -8.58 20.89 -1.57
C GLY A 464 -7.75 19.88 -0.77
N ASN A 465 -7.91 18.57 -1.01
CA ASN A 465 -7.05 17.55 -0.42
C ASN A 465 -5.73 17.35 -1.19
N LEU A 466 -5.63 17.92 -2.40
CA LEU A 466 -4.39 17.99 -3.19
C LEU A 466 -3.60 19.23 -2.75
N LEU A 467 -2.28 19.11 -2.69
CA LEU A 467 -1.38 20.22 -2.32
C LEU A 467 -1.55 21.41 -3.28
N ALA A 468 -1.58 21.16 -4.58
CA ALA A 468 -1.84 22.19 -5.58
C ALA A 468 -3.21 22.86 -5.37
N GLY A 469 -4.24 22.09 -4.96
CA GLY A 469 -5.55 22.62 -4.61
C GLY A 469 -5.50 23.59 -3.43
N GLN A 470 -4.75 23.26 -2.38
CA GLN A 470 -4.54 24.14 -1.22
C GLN A 470 -3.80 25.43 -1.62
N LEU A 471 -2.75 25.32 -2.44
CA LEU A 471 -1.97 26.46 -2.92
C LEU A 471 -2.77 27.41 -3.81
N VAL A 472 -3.83 26.94 -4.47
CA VAL A 472 -4.78 27.81 -5.21
C VAL A 472 -5.99 28.26 -4.38
N GLY A 473 -5.97 28.01 -3.07
CA GLY A 473 -6.96 28.52 -2.11
C GLY A 473 -8.14 27.60 -1.80
N LEU A 474 -8.09 26.32 -2.19
CA LEU A 474 -9.14 25.36 -1.85
C LEU A 474 -8.92 24.76 -0.46
N THR A 475 -9.98 24.69 0.34
CA THR A 475 -9.91 24.14 1.70
C THR A 475 -9.92 22.61 1.69
N PRO A 476 -9.02 21.94 2.41
CA PRO A 476 -9.06 20.50 2.59
C PRO A 476 -10.30 20.05 3.36
N LYS A 477 -10.76 18.83 3.10
CA LYS A 477 -11.85 18.19 3.83
C LYS A 477 -11.35 16.95 4.55
N THR A 478 -11.50 16.97 5.86
CA THR A 478 -11.10 15.87 6.75
C THR A 478 -12.24 14.87 6.93
N VAL A 479 -11.91 13.58 6.88
CA VAL A 479 -12.78 12.48 7.30
C VAL A 479 -12.09 11.72 8.44
N LEU A 480 -12.81 11.33 9.49
CA LEU A 480 -12.22 10.63 10.65
C LEU A 480 -12.16 9.12 10.37
N VAL A 481 -11.00 8.65 9.89
CA VAL A 481 -10.81 7.25 9.48
C VAL A 481 -9.40 6.77 9.83
N GLY A 482 -9.30 5.52 10.28
CA GLY A 482 -8.06 4.74 10.26
C GLY A 482 -7.20 4.82 11.52
N GLY A 483 -7.35 5.87 12.34
CA GLY A 483 -6.67 5.96 13.64
C GLY A 483 -7.14 4.93 14.67
N ASP A 484 -8.38 4.43 14.51
CA ASP A 484 -8.99 3.38 15.34
C ASP A 484 -8.64 1.97 14.88
N ARG A 485 -7.93 1.81 13.77
CA ARG A 485 -7.65 0.50 13.18
C ARG A 485 -6.83 -0.35 14.15
N ASN A 486 -7.34 -1.52 14.51
CA ASN A 486 -6.74 -2.42 15.51
C ASN A 486 -6.54 -1.80 16.91
N ALA A 487 -7.21 -0.69 17.24
CA ALA A 487 -7.33 -0.23 18.63
C ALA A 487 -8.06 -1.27 19.48
N ARG A 488 -9.11 -1.89 18.91
CA ARG A 488 -9.72 -3.10 19.46
C ARG A 488 -8.76 -4.28 19.31
N HIS A 489 -8.61 -5.07 20.38
CA HIS A 489 -7.90 -6.34 20.34
C HIS A 489 -8.86 -7.51 20.05
N THR A 490 -8.30 -8.68 19.73
CA THR A 490 -9.05 -9.93 19.49
C THR A 490 -9.17 -10.80 20.75
N TYR A 491 -8.45 -10.46 21.82
CA TYR A 491 -8.58 -11.15 23.12
C TYR A 491 -9.95 -10.91 23.75
N VAL A 492 -10.41 -11.87 24.56
CA VAL A 492 -11.67 -11.79 25.28
C VAL A 492 -11.39 -11.52 26.76
N PHE A 493 -11.80 -10.36 27.24
CA PHE A 493 -11.72 -9.95 28.64
C PHE A 493 -13.12 -9.67 29.22
N PRO A 494 -13.35 -9.91 30.52
CA PRO A 494 -14.66 -9.72 31.13
C PRO A 494 -15.04 -8.24 31.27
N ASN A 495 -14.05 -7.34 31.40
CA ASN A 495 -14.26 -5.90 31.43
C ASN A 495 -13.27 -5.25 30.45
N ASP A 496 -13.78 -4.60 29.41
CA ASP A 496 -12.99 -4.07 28.30
C ASP A 496 -13.58 -2.73 27.84
N ARG A 497 -12.75 -1.69 27.83
CA ARG A 497 -13.09 -0.40 27.26
C ARG A 497 -11.97 0.07 26.33
N VAL A 498 -12.38 0.43 25.11
CA VAL A 498 -11.49 1.00 24.09
C VAL A 498 -12.11 2.31 23.59
N THR A 499 -11.37 3.40 23.71
CA THR A 499 -11.80 4.74 23.29
C THR A 499 -10.77 5.35 22.33
N ILE A 500 -11.25 5.95 21.24
CA ILE A 500 -10.45 6.85 20.42
C ILE A 500 -10.89 8.29 20.65
N HIS A 501 -9.90 9.16 20.85
CA HIS A 501 -10.00 10.60 20.91
C HIS A 501 -9.51 11.15 19.55
N TRP A 502 -10.44 11.53 18.67
CA TRP A 502 -10.10 12.04 17.34
C TRP A 502 -9.57 13.47 17.42
N VAL A 503 -8.29 13.64 17.10
CA VAL A 503 -7.62 14.93 17.03
C VAL A 503 -7.93 15.59 15.66
N PRO A 504 -8.61 16.75 15.61
CA PRO A 504 -9.13 17.29 14.35
C PRO A 504 -8.05 17.84 13.41
N ALA A 505 -6.93 18.32 13.96
CA ALA A 505 -5.83 18.89 13.21
C ALA A 505 -4.48 18.50 13.82
N VAL A 506 -3.50 18.25 12.96
CA VAL A 506 -2.12 17.95 13.33
C VAL A 506 -1.15 18.86 12.58
N PRO A 507 0.08 19.07 13.11
CA PRO A 507 1.00 20.07 12.56
C PRO A 507 1.41 19.85 11.11
N LEU A 508 1.52 18.59 10.69
CA LEU A 508 1.91 18.21 9.33
C LEU A 508 0.72 17.58 8.61
N ARG A 509 0.63 17.79 7.29
CA ARG A 509 -0.36 17.10 6.44
C ARG A 509 -0.14 15.59 6.58
N VAL A 510 -1.18 14.86 6.95
CA VAL A 510 -1.12 13.40 7.16
C VAL A 510 -1.97 12.64 6.16
N SER A 511 -1.63 11.39 5.87
CA SER A 511 -2.48 10.48 5.10
C SER A 511 -2.09 9.02 5.32
N ALA A 512 -2.71 8.13 4.56
CA ALA A 512 -2.54 6.69 4.71
C ALA A 512 -1.08 6.29 4.44
N LEU A 513 -0.38 5.84 5.47
CA LEU A 513 0.86 5.05 5.38
C LEU A 513 0.53 3.59 5.71
N ARG A 514 1.23 2.63 5.11
CA ARG A 514 0.96 1.18 5.21
C ARG A 514 0.57 0.75 6.64
N GLY A 515 -0.65 0.23 6.78
CA GLY A 515 -1.25 -0.18 8.04
C GLY A 515 -2.17 0.85 8.70
N LEU A 516 -2.11 2.13 8.29
CA LEU A 516 -2.79 3.27 8.94
C LEU A 516 -2.46 3.28 10.43
N GLY A 517 -3.46 3.21 11.33
CA GLY A 517 -3.26 3.11 12.78
C GLY A 517 -2.95 1.70 13.29
N ALA A 518 -2.97 0.67 12.42
CA ALA A 518 -2.85 -0.71 12.87
C ALA A 518 -1.49 -1.04 13.51
N PRO A 519 -0.33 -0.69 12.92
CA PRO A 519 0.96 -0.92 13.58
C PRO A 519 1.11 -0.20 14.93
N GLN A 520 0.57 1.01 15.05
CA GLN A 520 0.64 1.85 16.24
C GLN A 520 -0.21 1.26 17.37
N ASN A 521 -1.46 0.92 17.06
CA ASN A 521 -2.37 0.34 18.04
C ASN A 521 -1.93 -1.07 18.43
N SER A 522 -1.45 -1.86 17.46
CA SER A 522 -0.91 -3.21 17.70
C SER A 522 0.37 -3.17 18.53
N PHE A 523 1.25 -2.18 18.30
CA PHE A 523 2.42 -1.94 19.16
C PHE A 523 2.01 -1.80 20.63
N ALA A 524 1.03 -0.94 20.91
CA ALA A 524 0.55 -0.75 22.28
C ALA A 524 -0.16 -2.00 22.83
N ASN A 525 -1.11 -2.57 22.08
CA ASN A 525 -1.88 -3.73 22.50
C ASN A 525 -0.98 -4.94 22.82
N GLU A 526 -0.08 -5.29 21.91
CA GLU A 526 0.73 -6.51 22.04
C GLU A 526 1.95 -6.32 22.95
N SER A 527 2.47 -5.10 23.09
CA SER A 527 3.48 -4.81 24.13
C SER A 527 2.84 -4.85 25.52
N PHE A 528 1.64 -4.28 25.68
CA PHE A 528 0.96 -4.28 26.97
C PHE A 528 0.46 -5.67 27.37
N MET A 529 0.02 -6.48 26.41
CA MET A 529 -0.30 -7.90 26.65
C MET A 529 0.91 -8.67 27.19
N ASP A 530 2.11 -8.39 26.70
CA ASP A 530 3.36 -8.98 27.21
C ASP A 530 3.76 -8.43 28.58
N GLU A 531 3.49 -7.14 28.86
CA GLU A 531 3.67 -6.57 30.19
C GLU A 531 2.74 -7.21 31.24
N LEU A 532 1.50 -7.52 30.87
CA LEU A 532 0.58 -8.29 31.71
C LEU A 532 1.05 -9.73 31.92
N ALA A 533 1.56 -10.39 30.87
CA ALA A 533 2.13 -11.74 30.98
C ALA A 533 3.32 -11.77 31.96
N ALA A 534 4.25 -10.82 31.82
CA ALA A 534 5.38 -10.66 32.73
C ALA A 534 4.92 -10.34 34.16
N ALA A 535 3.93 -9.47 34.31
CA ALA A 535 3.36 -9.12 35.62
C ALA A 535 2.67 -10.31 36.31
N ALA A 536 2.12 -11.26 35.54
CA ALA A 536 1.54 -12.52 36.00
C ALA A 536 2.57 -13.64 36.20
N GLY A 537 3.83 -13.44 35.79
CA GLY A 537 4.84 -14.51 35.79
C GLY A 537 4.48 -15.66 34.82
N ALA A 538 3.82 -15.35 33.71
CA ALA A 538 3.36 -16.32 32.71
C ALA A 538 4.21 -16.26 31.44
N ASP A 539 4.24 -17.38 30.70
CA ASP A 539 4.80 -17.41 29.35
C ASP A 539 3.94 -16.57 28.39
N PRO A 540 4.55 -15.70 27.54
CA PRO A 540 3.79 -14.76 26.73
C PRO A 540 3.03 -15.39 25.55
N VAL A 541 3.40 -16.59 25.08
CA VAL A 541 2.62 -17.33 24.07
C VAL A 541 1.40 -17.93 24.73
N GLU A 542 1.62 -18.67 25.81
CA GLU A 542 0.57 -19.32 26.58
C GLU A 542 -0.44 -18.31 27.15
N PHE A 543 0.03 -17.16 27.63
CA PHE A 543 -0.80 -16.07 28.13
C PHE A 543 -1.75 -15.51 27.06
N ARG A 544 -1.29 -15.39 25.81
CA ARG A 544 -2.15 -15.00 24.68
C ARG A 544 -3.19 -16.07 24.39
N LEU A 545 -2.77 -17.33 24.31
CA LEU A 545 -3.65 -18.47 24.03
C LEU A 545 -4.78 -18.61 25.06
N ARG A 546 -4.52 -18.33 26.35
CA ARG A 546 -5.56 -18.31 27.41
C ARG A 546 -6.74 -17.38 27.08
N HIS A 547 -6.47 -16.27 26.40
CA HIS A 547 -7.44 -15.20 26.16
C HIS A 547 -7.96 -15.14 24.72
N LEU A 548 -7.50 -16.04 23.83
CA LEU A 548 -8.03 -16.19 22.48
C LEU A 548 -9.14 -17.26 22.44
N LYS A 549 -10.19 -16.99 21.66
CA LYS A 549 -11.30 -17.93 21.42
C LYS A 549 -11.48 -18.30 19.95
N ASP A 550 -10.95 -17.49 19.04
CA ASP A 550 -10.97 -17.79 17.61
C ASP A 550 -9.92 -18.86 17.28
N PRO A 551 -10.31 -20.03 16.72
CA PRO A 551 -9.37 -21.09 16.38
C PRO A 551 -8.34 -20.70 15.32
N ARG A 552 -8.63 -19.74 14.43
CA ARG A 552 -7.67 -19.23 13.43
C ARG A 552 -6.60 -18.35 14.08
N ALA A 553 -7.01 -17.54 15.07
CA ALA A 553 -6.08 -16.77 15.89
C ALA A 553 -5.13 -17.68 16.68
N VAL A 554 -5.67 -18.72 17.31
CA VAL A 554 -4.88 -19.76 18.00
C VAL A 554 -3.90 -20.42 17.05
N ALA A 555 -4.36 -20.84 15.87
CA ALA A 555 -3.54 -21.55 14.89
C ALA A 555 -2.32 -20.74 14.42
N VAL A 556 -2.45 -19.43 14.18
CA VAL A 556 -1.29 -18.61 13.78
C VAL A 556 -0.30 -18.41 14.93
N VAL A 557 -0.77 -18.22 16.17
CA VAL A 557 0.10 -18.08 17.33
C VAL A 557 0.91 -19.36 17.56
N GLU A 558 0.25 -20.52 17.53
CA GLU A 558 0.90 -21.82 17.66
C GLU A 558 1.88 -22.09 16.51
N ALA A 559 1.51 -21.76 15.28
CA ALA A 559 2.36 -21.93 14.12
C ALA A 559 3.63 -21.06 14.19
N ALA A 560 3.51 -19.79 14.58
CA ALA A 560 4.67 -18.90 14.74
C ALA A 560 5.59 -19.38 15.90
N ALA A 561 5.01 -19.79 17.03
CA ALA A 561 5.76 -20.32 18.16
C ALA A 561 6.49 -21.63 17.79
N LYS A 562 5.82 -22.54 17.07
CA LYS A 562 6.42 -23.79 16.56
C LYS A 562 7.54 -23.50 15.58
N LEU A 563 7.31 -22.61 14.61
CA LEU A 563 8.30 -22.22 13.59
C LEU A 563 9.56 -21.64 14.25
N ALA A 564 9.40 -20.81 15.27
CA ALA A 564 10.52 -20.26 16.04
C ALA A 564 11.22 -21.29 16.95
N GLY A 565 10.64 -22.46 17.21
CA GLY A 565 11.12 -23.39 18.24
C GLY A 565 10.97 -22.81 19.66
N TRP A 566 9.87 -22.10 19.93
CA TRP A 566 9.60 -21.43 21.20
C TRP A 566 9.71 -22.37 22.39
N GLN A 567 10.40 -21.93 23.45
CA GLN A 567 10.54 -22.66 24.71
C GLN A 567 9.73 -21.93 25.78
N PRO A 568 8.66 -22.54 26.32
CA PRO A 568 7.78 -21.86 27.26
C PRO A 568 8.49 -21.41 28.53
N ARG A 569 8.43 -20.11 28.82
CA ARG A 569 8.88 -19.53 30.09
C ARG A 569 8.39 -18.09 30.27
N PRO A 570 8.33 -17.58 31.50
CA PRO A 570 8.11 -16.16 31.72
C PRO A 570 9.22 -15.30 31.13
N SER A 571 8.84 -14.11 30.67
CA SER A 571 9.76 -13.02 30.34
C SER A 571 9.97 -12.13 31.58
N SER A 572 11.14 -11.51 31.76
CA SER A 572 12.34 -11.58 30.93
C SER A 572 13.21 -12.81 31.23
N ARG A 573 14.21 -13.08 30.38
CA ARG A 573 15.25 -14.08 30.70
C ARG A 573 15.97 -13.64 31.98
N PRO A 574 16.36 -14.57 32.86
CA PRO A 574 17.32 -14.26 33.92
C PRO A 574 18.56 -13.62 33.29
N THR A 575 18.92 -12.43 33.79
CA THR A 575 20.04 -11.66 33.26
C THR A 575 21.35 -12.43 33.48
N THR A 576 22.03 -12.80 32.41
CA THR A 576 23.39 -13.31 32.47
C THR A 576 24.32 -12.12 32.66
N ALA A 577 24.83 -11.94 33.89
CA ALA A 577 25.77 -10.86 34.18
C ALA A 577 27.08 -11.10 33.41
N GLY A 578 27.48 -10.14 32.57
CA GLY A 578 28.78 -10.14 31.89
C GLY A 578 28.73 -10.03 30.36
N ASP A 579 27.60 -10.37 29.72
CA ASP A 579 27.52 -10.33 28.25
C ASP A 579 27.31 -8.91 27.74
N GLU A 580 28.20 -8.45 26.87
CA GLU A 580 28.11 -7.12 26.23
C GLU A 580 26.89 -7.02 25.30
N VAL A 581 26.51 -8.15 24.69
CA VAL A 581 25.33 -8.29 23.80
C VAL A 581 24.32 -9.23 24.46
N ALA A 582 23.11 -8.72 24.70
CA ALA A 582 21.99 -9.49 25.21
C ALA A 582 21.10 -9.98 24.07
N CYS A 583 20.71 -11.25 24.12
CA CYS A 583 19.81 -11.85 23.14
C CYS A 583 18.43 -12.09 23.75
N GLY A 584 17.37 -11.74 23.02
CA GLY A 584 15.99 -11.91 23.49
C GLY A 584 15.05 -12.25 22.36
N ARG A 585 13.89 -12.77 22.76
CA ARG A 585 12.86 -13.23 21.83
C ARG A 585 11.49 -12.73 22.28
N GLY A 586 10.73 -12.17 21.35
CA GLY A 586 9.42 -11.59 21.60
C GLY A 586 8.36 -12.09 20.64
N VAL A 587 7.12 -12.22 21.11
CA VAL A 587 5.97 -12.66 20.33
C VAL A 587 4.91 -11.57 20.28
N ALA A 588 4.21 -11.47 19.15
CA ALA A 588 3.03 -10.63 18.99
C ALA A 588 2.04 -11.25 17.99
N PHE A 589 0.76 -10.93 18.15
CA PHE A 589 -0.34 -11.41 17.31
C PHE A 589 -1.33 -10.29 16.96
N VAL A 590 -1.85 -10.31 15.73
CA VAL A 590 -2.90 -9.39 15.26
C VAL A 590 -3.83 -10.12 14.28
N GLN A 591 -5.14 -9.90 14.43
CA GLN A 591 -6.10 -10.04 13.33
C GLN A 591 -6.31 -8.67 12.68
N TYR A 592 -5.87 -8.49 11.43
CA TYR A 592 -5.88 -7.19 10.77
C TYR A 592 -7.31 -6.65 10.58
N GLU A 593 -7.53 -5.36 10.87
CA GLU A 593 -8.86 -4.70 10.90
C GLU A 593 -9.92 -5.39 11.80
N ASN A 594 -9.50 -6.33 12.67
CA ASN A 594 -10.36 -7.19 13.50
C ASN A 594 -11.32 -8.12 12.70
N ASP A 595 -11.14 -8.23 11.38
CA ASP A 595 -11.96 -9.10 10.53
C ASP A 595 -11.23 -9.68 9.30
N GLN A 596 -9.98 -9.29 9.03
CA GLN A 596 -9.16 -9.76 7.90
C GLN A 596 -8.10 -10.81 8.35
N ALA A 597 -7.01 -10.90 7.59
CA ALA A 597 -5.95 -11.89 7.79
C ALA A 597 -5.38 -11.87 9.22
N TYR A 598 -5.01 -13.05 9.68
CA TYR A 598 -4.43 -13.30 11.01
C TYR A 598 -2.93 -13.45 10.86
N VAL A 599 -2.17 -12.78 11.72
CA VAL A 599 -0.70 -12.86 11.72
C VAL A 599 -0.19 -12.97 13.14
N ALA A 600 0.72 -13.92 13.35
CA ALA A 600 1.59 -13.95 14.51
C ALA A 600 3.04 -13.89 14.06
N ILE A 601 3.87 -13.20 14.84
CA ILE A 601 5.30 -13.09 14.60
C ILE A 601 6.07 -13.34 15.90
N VAL A 602 7.18 -14.06 15.78
CA VAL A 602 8.24 -14.12 16.77
C VAL A 602 9.46 -13.41 16.21
N ALA A 603 10.07 -12.50 16.97
CA ALA A 603 11.28 -11.78 16.59
C ALA A 603 12.43 -12.11 17.54
N ASP A 604 13.61 -12.36 16.98
CA ASP A 604 14.88 -12.45 17.72
C ASP A 604 15.65 -11.15 17.58
N VAL A 605 16.20 -10.69 18.70
CA VAL A 605 16.99 -9.46 18.75
C VAL A 605 18.29 -9.63 19.51
N GLU A 606 19.28 -8.82 19.11
CA GLU A 606 20.52 -8.58 19.81
C GLU A 606 20.57 -7.12 20.27
N VAL A 607 20.88 -6.91 21.56
CA VAL A 607 21.00 -5.58 22.17
C VAL A 607 22.39 -5.43 22.78
N HIS A 608 23.16 -4.48 22.25
CA HIS A 608 24.43 -4.10 22.84
C HIS A 608 24.21 -3.22 24.07
N ARG A 609 24.43 -3.76 25.27
CA ARG A 609 24.05 -3.11 26.54
C ARG A 609 24.71 -1.74 26.77
N ARG A 610 25.97 -1.58 26.32
CA ARG A 610 26.72 -0.33 26.49
C ARG A 610 26.28 0.81 25.56
N THR A 611 25.95 0.50 24.31
CA THR A 611 25.67 1.50 23.27
C THR A 611 24.19 1.66 22.95
N GLY A 612 23.35 0.69 23.35
CA GLY A 612 21.96 0.61 22.92
C GLY A 612 21.80 0.16 21.46
N ALA A 613 22.88 -0.22 20.77
CA ALA A 613 22.77 -0.74 19.40
C ALA A 613 21.87 -1.98 19.39
N LEU A 614 20.90 -2.00 18.49
CA LEU A 614 19.84 -3.01 18.40
C LEU A 614 19.82 -3.56 16.99
N ARG A 615 19.77 -4.89 16.88
CA ARG A 615 19.58 -5.60 15.62
C ARG A 615 18.46 -6.63 15.76
N VAL A 616 17.57 -6.69 14.79
CA VAL A 616 16.64 -7.82 14.62
C VAL A 616 17.37 -8.85 13.78
N THR A 617 17.65 -10.02 14.36
CA THR A 617 18.44 -11.06 13.69
C THR A 617 17.56 -12.03 12.91
N LYS A 618 16.39 -12.38 13.45
CA LYS A 618 15.43 -13.28 12.78
C LYS A 618 13.98 -12.87 13.02
N ALA A 619 13.12 -13.21 12.06
CA ALA A 619 11.68 -13.13 12.20
C ALA A 619 11.02 -14.46 11.77
N PHE A 620 10.06 -14.94 12.55
CA PHE A 620 9.27 -16.14 12.24
C PHE A 620 7.80 -15.73 12.16
N VAL A 621 7.21 -15.79 10.97
CA VAL A 621 5.87 -15.27 10.70
C VAL A 621 4.94 -16.41 10.33
N ALA A 622 3.81 -16.52 11.03
CA ALA A 622 2.70 -17.34 10.59
C ALA A 622 1.54 -16.45 10.15
N GLN A 623 0.99 -16.72 8.97
CA GLN A 623 -0.12 -15.94 8.42
C GLN A 623 -1.21 -16.84 7.84
N ASP A 624 -2.45 -16.54 8.22
CA ASP A 624 -3.67 -17.11 7.66
C ASP A 624 -4.43 -16.00 6.91
N CYS A 625 -4.56 -16.16 5.59
CA CYS A 625 -5.29 -15.23 4.72
C CYS A 625 -6.50 -15.88 4.02
N GLY A 626 -6.99 -17.01 4.53
CA GLY A 626 -7.99 -17.82 3.84
C GLY A 626 -7.39 -18.54 2.63
N LEU A 627 -8.11 -18.54 1.51
CA LEU A 627 -7.60 -19.07 0.24
C LEU A 627 -6.37 -18.27 -0.24
N VAL A 628 -5.24 -18.96 -0.38
CA VAL A 628 -4.01 -18.40 -0.95
C VAL A 628 -4.08 -18.45 -2.48
N ILE A 629 -4.03 -17.27 -3.13
CA ILE A 629 -4.02 -17.21 -4.60
C ILE A 629 -2.65 -17.56 -5.19
N ASN A 630 -1.60 -16.95 -4.66
CA ASN A 630 -0.21 -17.16 -5.07
C ASN A 630 0.68 -17.26 -3.82
N PRO A 631 1.13 -18.45 -3.42
CA PRO A 631 1.92 -18.62 -2.20
C PRO A 631 3.22 -17.82 -2.19
N ASP A 632 3.94 -17.75 -3.32
CA ASP A 632 5.19 -16.98 -3.43
C ASP A 632 4.93 -15.47 -3.32
N GLY A 633 3.88 -14.97 -3.99
CA GLY A 633 3.45 -13.58 -3.87
C GLY A 633 3.07 -13.20 -2.44
N VAL A 634 2.41 -14.09 -1.70
CA VAL A 634 2.10 -13.87 -0.28
C VAL A 634 3.36 -13.80 0.57
N LYS A 635 4.33 -14.71 0.39
CA LYS A 635 5.61 -14.69 1.11
C LYS A 635 6.39 -13.41 0.84
N ASN A 636 6.53 -13.02 -0.42
CA ASN A 636 7.18 -11.77 -0.83
C ASN A 636 6.55 -10.54 -0.14
N GLN A 637 5.23 -10.50 -0.07
CA GLN A 637 4.52 -9.45 0.64
C GLN A 637 4.80 -9.46 2.15
N ILE A 638 4.88 -10.63 2.79
CA ILE A 638 5.22 -10.76 4.22
C ILE A 638 6.64 -10.25 4.47
N GLU A 639 7.62 -10.67 3.68
CA GLU A 639 9.01 -10.20 3.77
C GLU A 639 9.09 -8.67 3.68
N GLY A 640 8.44 -8.08 2.68
CA GLY A 640 8.41 -6.62 2.51
C GLY A 640 7.71 -5.89 3.66
N ASN A 641 6.64 -6.46 4.25
CA ASN A 641 6.00 -5.90 5.45
C ASN A 641 6.94 -5.92 6.66
N VAL A 642 7.65 -7.03 6.87
CA VAL A 642 8.57 -7.21 8.00
C VAL A 642 9.75 -6.25 7.88
N VAL A 643 10.45 -6.25 6.75
CA VAL A 643 11.64 -5.39 6.53
C VAL A 643 11.30 -3.92 6.68
N GLN A 644 10.23 -3.46 6.01
CA GLN A 644 9.80 -2.06 6.11
C GLN A 644 9.43 -1.68 7.55
N THR A 645 8.79 -2.58 8.30
CA THR A 645 8.35 -2.23 9.65
C THR A 645 9.46 -2.30 10.68
N ILE A 646 10.47 -3.17 10.48
CA ILE A 646 11.72 -3.11 11.25
C ILE A 646 12.37 -1.74 11.06
N SER A 647 12.52 -1.29 9.81
CA SER A 647 13.05 0.06 9.52
C SER A 647 12.28 1.15 10.27
N ARG A 648 10.94 1.12 10.17
CA ARG A 648 10.05 2.07 10.85
C ARG A 648 10.16 2.02 12.37
N THR A 649 10.37 0.85 12.92
CA THR A 649 10.44 0.63 14.37
C THR A 649 11.79 1.05 14.93
N LEU A 650 12.88 0.95 14.16
CA LEU A 650 14.23 1.17 14.67
C LEU A 650 14.79 2.58 14.37
N LYS A 651 14.37 3.22 13.27
CA LYS A 651 15.09 4.40 12.73
C LYS A 651 14.19 5.58 12.35
N GLU A 652 13.01 5.32 11.83
CA GLU A 652 12.30 6.30 11.04
C GLU A 652 11.43 7.27 11.86
N GLU A 653 11.75 8.56 11.77
CA GLU A 653 11.01 9.66 12.41
C GLU A 653 11.21 10.96 11.60
N VAL A 654 10.10 11.59 11.20
CA VAL A 654 10.15 12.87 10.47
C VAL A 654 10.56 13.96 11.44
N GLN A 655 11.62 14.69 11.10
CA GLN A 655 12.10 15.80 11.91
C GLN A 655 11.52 17.12 11.38
N PHE A 656 11.12 18.02 12.30
CA PHE A 656 10.63 19.35 11.96
C PHE A 656 11.01 20.38 13.04
N ASP A 657 11.12 21.64 12.63
CA ASP A 657 11.27 22.79 13.54
C ASP A 657 9.94 23.53 13.71
N ARG A 658 9.95 24.72 14.31
CA ARG A 658 8.74 25.54 14.52
C ARG A 658 8.01 25.99 13.24
N SER A 659 8.58 25.74 12.06
CA SER A 659 8.10 26.24 10.77
C SER A 659 8.02 25.18 9.66
N ARG A 660 8.92 24.19 9.65
CA ARG A 660 9.10 23.28 8.49
C ARG A 660 9.67 21.91 8.84
N VAL A 661 9.50 20.97 7.92
CA VAL A 661 10.21 19.67 7.92
C VAL A 661 11.69 19.89 7.64
N THR A 662 12.56 19.24 8.41
CA THR A 662 14.02 19.34 8.30
C THR A 662 14.67 18.04 7.79
N SER A 663 13.96 16.91 7.87
CA SER A 663 14.43 15.61 7.36
C SER A 663 14.20 15.46 5.85
N LEU A 664 14.89 16.28 5.04
CA LEU A 664 14.62 16.47 3.60
C LEU A 664 15.37 15.49 2.66
N ASP A 665 16.17 14.58 3.20
CA ASP A 665 16.92 13.58 2.45
C ASP A 665 17.10 12.28 3.25
N TRP A 666 17.75 11.27 2.66
CA TRP A 666 18.01 9.98 3.30
C TRP A 666 19.06 10.01 4.42
N ARG A 667 19.87 11.07 4.49
CA ARG A 667 20.83 11.23 5.58
C ARG A 667 20.12 11.72 6.84
N ALA A 668 19.18 12.64 6.69
CA ALA A 668 18.37 13.18 7.78
C ALA A 668 17.15 12.31 8.12
N TYR A 669 16.72 11.43 7.21
CA TYR A 669 15.70 10.39 7.45
C TYR A 669 16.26 9.01 7.08
N PRO A 670 17.02 8.35 7.97
CA PRO A 670 17.62 7.05 7.67
C PRO A 670 16.57 5.94 7.65
N ILE A 671 16.70 5.04 6.67
CA ILE A 671 15.99 3.76 6.60
C ILE A 671 16.98 2.61 6.82
N LEU A 672 16.45 1.41 7.03
CA LEU A 672 17.23 0.18 7.16
C LEU A 672 18.08 -0.07 5.91
N THR A 673 19.35 -0.38 6.09
CA THR A 673 20.27 -0.75 5.01
C THR A 673 20.34 -2.28 4.84
N PHE A 674 20.92 -2.76 3.74
CA PHE A 674 21.07 -4.20 3.49
C PHE A 674 21.87 -4.94 4.57
N ALA A 675 22.78 -4.27 5.29
CA ALA A 675 23.54 -4.89 6.38
C ALA A 675 22.70 -5.07 7.66
N GLU A 676 21.53 -4.44 7.72
CA GLU A 676 20.69 -4.36 8.92
C GLU A 676 19.37 -5.14 8.77
N VAL A 677 19.09 -5.70 7.59
CA VAL A 677 17.96 -6.63 7.43
C VAL A 677 18.22 -7.90 8.28
N PRO A 678 17.17 -8.58 8.74
CA PRO A 678 17.31 -9.87 9.43
C PRO A 678 18.08 -10.86 8.56
N ASP A 679 18.84 -11.75 9.22
CA ASP A 679 19.53 -12.85 8.54
C ASP A 679 18.52 -13.85 7.94
N ASP A 680 17.33 -13.97 8.54
CA ASP A 680 16.26 -14.86 8.08
C ASP A 680 14.85 -14.32 8.40
N ILE A 681 13.91 -14.55 7.49
CA ILE A 681 12.47 -14.33 7.65
C ILE A 681 11.78 -15.64 7.28
N GLU A 682 11.53 -16.48 8.27
CA GLU A 682 10.87 -17.77 8.08
C GLU A 682 9.35 -17.59 8.07
N ILE A 683 8.66 -18.20 7.09
CA ILE A 683 7.22 -17.97 6.88
C ILE A 683 6.45 -19.29 6.84
N ALA A 684 5.46 -19.41 7.71
CA ALA A 684 4.42 -20.44 7.68
C ALA A 684 3.11 -19.85 7.12
N LEU A 685 2.71 -20.29 5.92
CA LEU A 685 1.40 -19.98 5.38
C LEU A 685 0.38 -21.03 5.84
N ILE A 686 -0.72 -20.57 6.45
CA ILE A 686 -1.87 -21.42 6.77
C ILE A 686 -2.90 -21.21 5.66
N ASP A 687 -2.86 -22.07 4.65
CA ASP A 687 -3.81 -22.02 3.54
C ASP A 687 -5.15 -22.66 3.92
N ARG A 688 -6.24 -22.01 3.56
CA ARG A 688 -7.61 -22.47 3.79
C ARG A 688 -8.43 -22.30 2.52
N PRO A 689 -8.37 -23.26 1.57
CA PRO A 689 -8.95 -23.08 0.24
C PRO A 689 -10.46 -22.81 0.20
N GLU A 690 -11.19 -23.28 1.22
CA GLU A 690 -12.64 -23.09 1.34
C GLU A 690 -13.04 -21.77 2.03
N GLU A 691 -12.08 -21.02 2.58
CA GLU A 691 -12.32 -19.72 3.19
C GLU A 691 -12.16 -18.59 2.16
N ARG A 692 -12.82 -17.44 2.40
CA ARG A 692 -12.64 -16.27 1.53
C ARG A 692 -11.17 -15.86 1.48
N ALA A 693 -10.68 -15.50 0.30
CA ALA A 693 -9.33 -14.93 0.15
C ALA A 693 -9.29 -13.52 0.73
N MET A 694 -8.38 -13.28 1.67
CA MET A 694 -8.12 -11.98 2.29
C MET A 694 -6.80 -11.40 1.77
N GLY A 695 -6.64 -10.08 1.79
CA GLY A 695 -5.39 -9.48 1.34
C GLY A 695 -4.27 -9.54 2.38
N VAL A 696 -3.05 -9.46 1.86
CA VAL A 696 -1.80 -9.58 2.63
C VAL A 696 -0.91 -8.32 2.50
N GLY A 697 -1.51 -7.23 2.01
CA GLY A 697 -0.81 -5.96 1.74
C GLY A 697 -0.15 -5.36 2.98
N GLU A 698 -0.84 -5.39 4.12
CA GLU A 698 -0.51 -4.70 5.37
C GLU A 698 -0.50 -5.56 6.65
N PRO A 699 -1.20 -6.72 6.75
CA PRO A 699 -1.34 -7.43 8.01
C PRO A 699 -0.03 -7.72 8.75
N ALA A 700 0.99 -8.22 8.06
CA ALA A 700 2.25 -8.62 8.68
C ALA A 700 3.09 -7.45 9.22
N ALA A 701 2.82 -6.22 8.80
CA ALA A 701 3.45 -5.04 9.39
C ALA A 701 2.95 -4.77 10.83
N CYS A 702 1.74 -5.18 11.16
CA CYS A 702 1.08 -4.75 12.38
C CYS A 702 1.75 -5.26 13.67
N PRO A 703 2.10 -6.56 13.82
CA PRO A 703 2.65 -7.07 15.07
C PRO A 703 4.17 -6.87 15.23
N VAL A 704 4.89 -6.48 14.17
CA VAL A 704 6.37 -6.36 14.16
C VAL A 704 6.90 -5.45 15.29
N PRO A 705 6.38 -4.23 15.52
CA PRO A 705 6.95 -3.34 16.53
C PRO A 705 6.85 -3.91 17.94
N ALA A 706 5.72 -4.55 18.28
CA ALA A 706 5.53 -5.17 19.59
C ALA A 706 6.42 -6.39 19.78
N ALA A 707 6.57 -7.25 18.77
CA ALA A 707 7.47 -8.40 18.88
C ALA A 707 8.91 -7.97 19.16
N ILE A 708 9.38 -6.90 18.51
CA ILE A 708 10.71 -6.31 18.78
C ILE A 708 10.78 -5.75 20.20
N ALA A 709 9.78 -4.96 20.64
CA ALA A 709 9.75 -4.41 22.00
C ALA A 709 9.76 -5.49 23.08
N ASN A 710 9.00 -6.56 22.87
CA ASN A 710 8.91 -7.72 23.75
C ASN A 710 10.23 -8.48 23.78
N ALA A 711 10.91 -8.61 22.63
CA ALA A 711 12.23 -9.24 22.54
C ALA A 711 13.31 -8.42 23.27
N ILE A 712 13.27 -7.09 23.19
CA ILE A 712 14.17 -6.20 23.95
C ILE A 712 13.96 -6.40 25.44
N TYR A 713 12.71 -6.45 25.90
CA TYR A 713 12.41 -6.72 27.31
C TYR A 713 12.91 -8.09 27.72
N ASP A 714 12.67 -9.12 26.90
CA ASP A 714 13.16 -10.46 27.16
C ASP A 714 14.68 -10.53 27.30
N ALA A 715 15.42 -9.78 26.47
CA ALA A 715 16.88 -9.69 26.50
C ALA A 715 17.42 -8.94 27.72
N THR A 716 16.75 -7.87 28.13
CA THR A 716 17.39 -6.83 28.97
C THR A 716 16.63 -6.45 30.23
N GLY A 717 15.35 -6.80 30.32
CA GLY A 717 14.42 -6.29 31.34
C GLY A 717 13.95 -4.85 31.11
N ALA A 718 14.46 -4.14 30.09
CA ALA A 718 14.05 -2.78 29.77
C ALA A 718 12.81 -2.76 28.86
N ARG A 719 11.84 -1.90 29.18
CA ARG A 719 10.65 -1.66 28.34
C ARG A 719 10.86 -0.42 27.49
N ILE A 720 10.72 -0.55 26.17
CA ILE A 720 10.67 0.57 25.23
C ILE A 720 9.23 0.76 24.78
N ARG A 721 8.69 1.95 25.02
CA ARG A 721 7.30 2.30 24.70
C ARG A 721 7.17 3.41 23.67
N ALA A 722 8.27 3.83 23.06
CA ALA A 722 8.29 4.85 22.02
C ALA A 722 9.02 4.35 20.77
N VAL A 723 8.40 4.57 19.61
CA VAL A 723 9.01 4.35 18.28
C VAL A 723 9.58 5.68 17.75
N PRO A 724 10.70 5.69 17.01
CA PRO A 724 11.65 4.59 16.83
C PRO A 724 12.40 4.21 18.11
N MET A 725 12.83 2.95 18.19
CA MET A 725 13.63 2.35 19.26
C MET A 725 15.12 2.59 18.98
N THR A 726 15.52 3.86 18.95
CA THR A 726 16.90 4.25 18.61
C THR A 726 17.90 3.82 19.68
N PRO A 727 19.20 3.72 19.35
CA PRO A 727 20.22 3.39 20.34
C PRO A 727 20.21 4.29 21.57
N ASP A 728 20.02 5.61 21.39
CA ASP A 728 19.95 6.55 22.50
C ASP A 728 18.74 6.30 23.42
N ARG A 729 17.56 6.03 22.83
CA ARG A 729 16.35 5.71 23.61
C ARG A 729 16.51 4.38 24.34
N LEU A 730 17.12 3.39 23.70
CA LEU A 730 17.39 2.09 24.33
C LEU A 730 18.41 2.20 25.45
N LYS A 731 19.50 2.94 25.23
CA LYS A 731 20.51 3.23 26.26
C LYS A 731 19.89 3.91 27.48
N ALA A 732 19.06 4.92 27.27
CA ALA A 732 18.34 5.60 28.35
C ALA A 732 17.45 4.64 29.16
N ALA A 733 16.76 3.70 28.51
CA ALA A 733 15.94 2.70 29.18
C ALA A 733 16.76 1.67 29.96
N LEU A 734 17.89 1.21 29.40
CA LEU A 734 18.83 0.31 30.08
C LEU A 734 19.41 0.96 31.35
N ASP A 735 19.79 2.23 31.26
CA ASP A 735 20.30 2.98 32.40
C ASP A 735 19.23 3.21 33.48
N ALA A 736 17.96 3.30 33.09
CA ALA A 736 16.85 3.37 34.05
C ALA A 736 16.66 2.04 34.80
N VAL A 737 16.76 0.90 34.12
CA VAL A 737 16.71 -0.43 34.75
C VAL A 737 17.90 -0.64 35.69
N ALA A 738 19.11 -0.23 35.30
CA ALA A 738 20.30 -0.38 36.13
C ALA A 738 20.26 0.47 37.42
N ARG A 739 19.43 1.52 37.46
CA ARG A 739 19.24 2.38 38.64
C ARG A 739 18.12 1.91 39.57
N ALA A 740 17.16 1.13 39.06
CA ALA A 740 16.04 0.58 39.81
C ALA A 740 16.43 -0.69 40.54
#